data_AF-A0A250KH94-F1
#
_entry.id   AF-A0A250KH94-F1
#
_cell.length_a   1.000
_cell.length_b   1.000
_cell.length_c   1.000
_cell.angle_alpha   90.00
_cell.angle_beta   90.00
_cell.angle_gamma   90.00
#
_symmetry.space_group_name_H-M   'P 1'
#
loop_
_entity.id
_entity.type
_entity.pdbx_description
1 polymer ?
#
loop_
_entity_poly.entity_id
_entity_poly.type
_entity_poly.pdbx_seq_one_letter_code
_entity_poly.pdbx_strand_id
1 'polypeptide(L)'
;MKRLSLLFILSIMCMLSVSAQHSRKHRRQHKAAVNQPVQTKSSVKGKGKKALDAKQNSPAEVPVTNVKGQKQVAEKQQTQTQVKGKQQHGNVQQQQLVNGQQPQGKGQPVQVKGQLVVRGKAAARNANVGKKGAKGPAYVTTEEIKGLQQQNQKLQQEISEHEEEMKVKQKDVDDRLQKIVRLDTEIGQHKRTIDTIATDIKGLDTNIGILKGQLASLEAQLGERRARFIRSMRYMARHRSIQDKMMFVFSAKNLTQMYRRLRFVREYAAYQRAQGEQLKAKQMQVDEKHSQLKQVRINKSNLLYKDRQVHAQMERKRVEQQTVVTSLQNDQKVLQGVIAQRRQQQQALNAQIDRLIQIEIQKARERAIAEAKAQAAARAAAAKKRAEELARKKAAAEAAARENARRIAEAKEREEKAKAAARAAAEAAAKARQEAAARAAAARAAAEKARQEALQKERVAARERAIRKVEEQEAAARAAQEKAEARAAAEQARADQMAREAEASRVAAERKADADRERAAREAEAARASAAENNDMLSSADRAITGNFANNRGRLPMPLTGQIVSHFGQYNVAGMSNIRLNNDGINIKGAPGAAVRSVFMGEVSGVFMAGGMSVVMIRHGIYISVYANLGSVGVSKGQKVGTGQTIGTVGKTGILQFQLRKETAKLNPEQWLR
;
A
#
# COMPACT_ATOMS: atom_id res chain seq x y z
N MET A 1 -7.28 10.99 -48.51
CA MET A 1 -8.04 12.19 -48.14
C MET A 1 -9.45 11.82 -47.69
N LYS A 2 -10.07 12.66 -46.86
CA LYS A 2 -11.53 12.90 -46.65
C LYS A 2 -12.55 11.85 -47.17
N ARG A 3 -13.40 11.38 -46.23
CA ARG A 3 -14.80 10.90 -46.39
C ARG A 3 -15.05 9.56 -47.13
N LEU A 4 -15.28 8.50 -46.34
CA LEU A 4 -16.63 7.90 -46.29
C LEU A 4 -16.91 7.13 -44.96
N SER A 5 -16.79 7.83 -43.83
CA SER A 5 -17.15 7.29 -42.52
C SER A 5 -18.69 7.24 -42.36
N LEU A 6 -19.31 6.06 -42.44
CA LEU A 6 -20.73 5.89 -42.06
C LEU A 6 -21.17 4.49 -41.57
N LEU A 7 -20.29 3.47 -41.55
CA LEU A 7 -20.71 2.06 -41.46
C LEU A 7 -20.12 1.23 -40.29
N PHE A 8 -19.52 1.85 -39.27
CA PHE A 8 -18.90 1.10 -38.15
C PHE A 8 -19.18 1.65 -36.74
N ILE A 9 -20.28 2.41 -36.55
CA ILE A 9 -20.68 2.93 -35.23
C ILE A 9 -22.21 2.76 -35.02
N LEU A 10 -22.71 1.51 -35.08
CA LEU A 10 -24.08 1.20 -34.64
C LEU A 10 -24.31 -0.27 -34.20
N SER A 11 -23.30 -0.96 -33.65
CA SER A 11 -23.53 -2.27 -33.02
C SER A 11 -22.53 -2.61 -31.91
N ILE A 12 -22.58 -1.83 -30.82
CA ILE A 12 -22.17 -2.19 -29.45
C ILE A 12 -22.72 -1.09 -28.52
N MET A 13 -23.11 -1.45 -27.29
CA MET A 13 -23.78 -0.61 -26.28
C MET A 13 -25.21 -0.13 -26.60
N CYS A 14 -26.21 -0.88 -26.13
CA CYS A 14 -27.30 -0.36 -25.27
C CYS A 14 -28.19 -1.50 -24.76
N MET A 15 -28.62 -1.54 -23.49
CA MET A 15 -28.09 -0.91 -22.27
C MET A 15 -28.61 -1.71 -21.05
N LEU A 16 -27.88 -1.69 -19.94
CA LEU A 16 -28.33 -2.28 -18.67
C LEU A 16 -29.26 -1.32 -17.91
N SER A 17 -30.26 -1.88 -17.21
CA SER A 17 -31.08 -1.20 -16.19
C SER A 17 -31.99 -0.06 -16.76
N VAL A 18 -32.85 0.66 -16.03
CA VAL A 18 -33.00 0.98 -14.58
C VAL A 18 -34.46 1.45 -14.33
N SER A 19 -35.20 1.00 -13.29
CA SER A 19 -35.39 1.61 -11.94
C SER A 19 -36.50 0.82 -11.19
N ALA A 20 -36.55 0.68 -9.85
CA ALA A 20 -37.05 1.64 -8.82
C ALA A 20 -38.56 2.01 -8.94
N GLN A 21 -39.35 2.36 -7.90
CA GLN A 21 -39.07 2.83 -6.51
C GLN A 21 -40.37 2.91 -5.64
N HIS A 22 -40.26 3.18 -4.33
CA HIS A 22 -41.27 3.57 -3.27
C HIS A 22 -41.42 2.55 -2.12
N SER A 23 -41.79 2.89 -0.86
CA SER A 23 -42.24 4.16 -0.19
C SER A 23 -41.87 4.14 1.31
N ARG A 24 -41.29 5.18 1.94
CA ARG A 24 -41.87 6.37 2.65
C ARG A 24 -42.10 6.24 4.18
N LYS A 25 -41.85 7.36 4.90
CA LYS A 25 -42.20 7.71 6.30
C LYS A 25 -41.44 6.92 7.41
N HIS A 26 -41.23 7.42 8.63
CA HIS A 26 -41.57 8.72 9.27
C HIS A 26 -40.36 9.29 10.05
N ARG A 27 -40.33 10.60 10.32
CA ARG A 27 -39.36 11.27 11.22
C ARG A 27 -40.11 11.96 12.36
N ARG A 28 -39.62 11.86 13.61
CA ARG A 28 -40.01 12.72 14.74
C ARG A 28 -38.84 13.63 15.14
N GLN A 29 -39.14 14.66 15.93
CA GLN A 29 -38.24 15.77 16.31
C GLN A 29 -37.92 15.70 17.81
N HIS A 30 -36.83 16.35 18.24
CA HIS A 30 -36.76 17.02 19.55
C HIS A 30 -36.07 18.39 19.41
N LYS A 31 -36.42 19.31 20.32
CA LYS A 31 -35.87 20.68 20.50
C LYS A 31 -34.54 20.58 21.28
N ALA A 32 -33.50 21.42 21.15
CA ALA A 32 -33.31 22.84 20.81
C ALA A 32 -33.20 23.79 22.03
N ALA A 33 -32.14 24.62 22.00
CA ALA A 33 -31.76 25.73 22.90
C ALA A 33 -31.32 25.41 24.36
N VAL A 34 -30.17 25.97 24.75
CA VAL A 34 -29.97 26.91 25.89
C VAL A 34 -28.64 27.66 25.67
N ASN A 35 -28.64 28.97 25.91
CA ASN A 35 -27.46 29.82 26.11
C ASN A 35 -27.53 30.34 27.55
N GLN A 36 -26.39 30.56 28.22
CA GLN A 36 -26.10 31.81 28.97
C GLN A 36 -24.63 31.86 29.48
N PRO A 37 -24.10 33.05 29.84
CA PRO A 37 -22.66 33.26 30.07
C PRO A 37 -22.27 33.37 31.56
N VAL A 38 -20.96 33.48 31.81
CA VAL A 38 -20.39 33.85 33.11
C VAL A 38 -19.86 35.30 33.05
N GLN A 39 -20.10 36.08 34.10
CA GLN A 39 -19.41 37.35 34.37
C GLN A 39 -18.76 37.34 35.76
N THR A 40 -17.54 37.87 35.85
CA THR A 40 -17.00 38.47 37.08
C THR A 40 -16.32 39.81 36.73
N LYS A 41 -16.15 40.69 37.72
CA LYS A 41 -15.93 42.15 37.52
C LYS A 41 -14.51 42.58 37.90
N SER A 42 -13.96 43.57 37.20
CA SER A 42 -12.97 44.60 37.63
C SER A 42 -12.18 45.11 36.41
N SER A 43 -11.67 46.35 36.33
CA SER A 43 -12.03 47.62 36.99
C SER A 43 -11.48 48.80 36.17
N VAL A 44 -11.71 50.04 36.64
CA VAL A 44 -11.12 51.32 36.18
C VAL A 44 -11.67 51.86 34.83
N LYS A 45 -11.71 53.20 34.72
CA LYS A 45 -12.52 53.97 33.78
C LYS A 45 -11.81 55.26 33.37
N GLY A 46 -11.02 55.23 32.31
CA GLY A 46 -10.33 56.41 31.74
C GLY A 46 -11.14 57.08 30.63
N LYS A 47 -11.45 58.38 30.76
CA LYS A 47 -12.18 59.15 29.72
C LYS A 47 -11.22 59.84 28.75
N GLY A 48 -11.51 59.72 27.45
CA GLY A 48 -11.86 60.92 26.69
C GLY A 48 -10.80 61.59 25.80
N LYS A 49 -10.89 61.29 24.50
CA LYS A 49 -10.87 62.24 23.36
C LYS A 49 -9.85 63.41 23.39
N LYS A 50 -8.95 63.39 22.40
CA LYS A 50 -9.09 64.26 21.21
C LYS A 50 -8.45 63.59 19.99
N ALA A 51 -8.85 64.01 18.80
CA ALA A 51 -8.28 63.59 17.53
C ALA A 51 -7.45 64.74 16.93
N LEU A 52 -6.59 64.43 15.96
CA LEU A 52 -6.63 65.05 14.62
C LEU A 52 -5.76 64.27 13.63
N ASP A 53 -5.87 64.64 12.36
CA ASP A 53 -5.50 63.85 11.18
C ASP A 53 -4.12 64.17 10.58
N ALA A 54 -3.80 63.38 9.54
CA ALA A 54 -2.94 63.70 8.39
C ALA A 54 -1.41 63.41 8.48
N LYS A 55 -0.98 62.51 7.58
CA LYS A 55 -0.08 62.75 6.42
C LYS A 55 1.03 63.81 6.59
N GLN A 56 2.25 63.64 6.07
CA GLN A 56 2.56 63.02 4.75
C GLN A 56 4.06 62.67 4.55
N ASN A 57 4.32 61.86 3.52
CA ASN A 57 5.58 61.67 2.77
C ASN A 57 6.86 61.10 3.42
N SER A 58 7.36 60.05 2.75
CA SER A 58 8.74 59.52 2.72
C SER A 58 9.74 60.52 2.07
N PRO A 59 11.07 60.27 2.11
CA PRO A 59 11.68 59.33 1.16
C PRO A 59 12.81 58.44 1.75
N ALA A 60 13.62 57.88 0.83
CA ALA A 60 14.77 56.97 0.95
C ALA A 60 15.91 57.44 1.90
N GLU A 61 16.97 56.67 2.20
CA GLU A 61 17.52 55.48 1.53
C GLU A 61 18.38 54.59 2.49
N VAL A 62 18.97 53.50 1.98
CA VAL A 62 19.97 52.61 2.62
C VAL A 62 21.41 53.18 2.46
N PRO A 63 22.54 52.56 2.91
CA PRO A 63 22.82 51.37 3.77
C PRO A 63 23.99 51.56 4.83
N VAL A 64 24.58 50.44 5.34
CA VAL A 64 26.02 50.21 5.70
C VAL A 64 26.46 50.14 7.21
N THR A 65 26.64 48.89 7.70
CA THR A 65 27.68 48.33 8.63
C THR A 65 27.82 48.63 10.15
N ASN A 66 28.01 47.51 10.90
CA ASN A 66 29.12 47.17 11.83
C ASN A 66 29.22 47.58 13.34
N VAL A 67 29.15 46.52 14.18
CA VAL A 67 30.21 46.02 15.13
C VAL A 67 30.41 46.66 16.53
N LYS A 68 30.65 45.76 17.52
CA LYS A 68 31.06 45.95 18.95
C LYS A 68 30.03 46.63 19.88
N GLY A 69 29.74 46.16 21.09
CA GLY A 69 29.98 44.84 21.72
C GLY A 69 31.11 44.74 22.77
N GLN A 70 30.74 44.43 24.02
CA GLN A 70 31.54 43.91 25.15
C GLN A 70 30.56 43.09 26.05
N LYS A 71 30.84 41.89 26.60
CA LYS A 71 31.99 41.29 27.35
C LYS A 71 32.03 41.62 28.86
N GLN A 72 31.76 40.60 29.69
CA GLN A 72 32.57 40.08 30.82
C GLN A 72 32.36 38.53 30.81
N VAL A 73 33.36 37.61 30.85
CA VAL A 73 34.49 37.31 31.79
C VAL A 73 33.97 36.57 33.05
N ALA A 74 34.52 35.44 33.55
CA ALA A 74 35.79 34.67 33.34
C ALA A 74 35.51 33.18 32.94
N GLU A 75 36.38 32.35 32.32
CA GLU A 75 37.75 31.85 32.66
C GLU A 75 37.78 30.90 33.90
N LYS A 76 38.39 29.70 33.96
CA LYS A 76 39.41 28.92 33.17
C LYS A 76 39.00 27.40 33.10
N GLN A 77 39.75 26.33 32.74
CA GLN A 77 41.14 26.06 32.32
C GLN A 77 41.32 24.67 31.59
N GLN A 78 42.35 24.53 30.73
CA GLN A 78 43.18 23.35 30.34
C GLN A 78 42.67 21.88 30.15
N THR A 79 42.70 21.39 28.88
CA THR A 79 43.57 20.31 28.26
C THR A 79 44.05 19.05 29.05
N GLN A 80 44.34 17.84 28.49
CA GLN A 80 44.65 17.38 27.10
C GLN A 80 44.67 15.81 26.92
N THR A 81 44.34 15.27 25.72
CA THR A 81 44.73 13.91 25.16
C THR A 81 44.31 12.61 25.93
N GLN A 82 44.33 11.36 25.41
CA GLN A 82 45.14 10.69 24.36
C GLN A 82 44.41 9.49 23.62
N VAL A 83 45.13 8.41 23.18
CA VAL A 83 44.77 7.54 22.02
C VAL A 83 45.12 6.02 22.20
N LYS A 84 44.41 5.10 21.48
CA LYS A 84 44.59 3.60 21.34
C LYS A 84 44.22 2.72 22.56
N GLY A 85 43.87 1.41 22.45
CA GLY A 85 43.43 0.59 21.30
C GLY A 85 44.20 -0.73 21.02
N LYS A 86 43.54 -1.92 21.13
CA LYS A 86 43.79 -3.26 20.48
C LYS A 86 42.77 -4.32 20.99
N GLN A 87 42.15 -5.21 20.19
CA GLN A 87 42.59 -6.46 19.47
C GLN A 87 43.04 -7.61 20.41
N GLN A 88 42.80 -8.92 20.21
CA GLN A 88 42.61 -9.85 19.05
C GLN A 88 41.63 -11.03 19.46
N HIS A 89 41.22 -12.08 18.72
CA HIS A 89 40.89 -12.45 17.31
C HIS A 89 40.19 -13.85 17.33
N GLY A 90 39.66 -14.40 16.21
CA GLY A 90 39.06 -15.76 16.14
C GLY A 90 38.77 -16.28 14.71
N ASN A 91 38.95 -17.58 14.45
CA ASN A 91 39.24 -18.17 13.12
C ASN A 91 38.66 -19.61 13.00
N VAL A 92 38.29 -20.21 11.84
CA VAL A 92 38.13 -19.80 10.42
C VAL A 92 37.05 -20.69 9.74
N GLN A 93 36.59 -20.31 8.52
CA GLN A 93 35.94 -21.20 7.51
C GLN A 93 34.53 -21.74 7.87
N GLN A 94 33.70 -22.25 6.94
CA GLN A 94 33.93 -22.76 5.58
C GLN A 94 32.94 -22.21 4.51
N GLN A 95 33.19 -22.50 3.24
CA GLN A 95 32.53 -21.97 2.04
C GLN A 95 31.93 -23.11 1.20
N GLN A 96 30.73 -22.93 0.60
CA GLN A 96 30.25 -23.87 -0.43
C GLN A 96 29.36 -23.24 -1.54
N LEU A 97 29.97 -23.08 -2.71
CA LEU A 97 29.42 -23.16 -4.09
C LEU A 97 28.31 -22.19 -4.58
N VAL A 98 28.21 -22.16 -5.93
CA VAL A 98 27.46 -21.19 -6.74
C VAL A 98 26.81 -21.90 -7.94
N ASN A 99 25.59 -21.49 -8.29
CA ASN A 99 24.97 -21.60 -9.62
C ASN A 99 24.44 -20.20 -9.97
N GLY A 100 24.49 -19.70 -11.22
CA GLY A 100 25.12 -20.24 -12.43
C GLY A 100 24.81 -19.34 -13.65
N GLN A 101 25.42 -19.67 -14.80
CA GLN A 101 25.15 -19.13 -16.15
C GLN A 101 25.40 -17.63 -16.45
N GLN A 102 26.28 -17.40 -17.43
CA GLN A 102 26.36 -16.20 -18.28
C GLN A 102 26.60 -16.67 -19.72
N PRO A 103 25.95 -16.10 -20.75
CA PRO A 103 26.14 -16.52 -22.14
C PRO A 103 27.36 -15.86 -22.84
N GLN A 104 27.76 -16.49 -23.95
CA GLN A 104 28.82 -16.13 -24.92
C GLN A 104 28.53 -14.78 -25.63
N GLY A 105 29.43 -14.11 -26.35
CA GLY A 105 30.83 -14.32 -26.79
C GLY A 105 31.31 -13.00 -27.44
N LYS A 106 32.38 -12.86 -28.24
CA LYS A 106 33.43 -13.73 -28.81
C LYS A 106 34.73 -12.90 -28.90
N GLY A 107 35.92 -13.49 -28.87
CA GLY A 107 37.17 -12.75 -29.08
C GLY A 107 38.45 -13.52 -28.70
N GLN A 108 39.04 -14.22 -29.67
CA GLN A 108 40.30 -14.97 -29.59
C GLN A 108 40.91 -15.03 -31.01
N PRO A 109 42.18 -15.46 -31.19
CA PRO A 109 43.31 -15.58 -30.25
C PRO A 109 44.46 -14.61 -30.70
N VAL A 110 45.79 -14.70 -30.47
CA VAL A 110 46.76 -15.80 -30.25
C VAL A 110 48.04 -15.28 -29.53
N GLN A 111 48.55 -16.02 -28.54
CA GLN A 111 49.98 -16.41 -28.47
C GLN A 111 50.20 -17.64 -27.57
N VAL A 112 51.17 -18.48 -27.97
CA VAL A 112 51.36 -19.93 -27.62
C VAL A 112 52.84 -20.26 -27.94
N LYS A 113 53.66 -21.05 -27.23
CA LYS A 113 53.58 -21.98 -26.08
C LYS A 113 54.57 -21.53 -24.97
N GLY A 114 54.65 -22.10 -23.75
CA GLY A 114 53.86 -23.17 -23.13
C GLY A 114 54.56 -24.53 -22.97
N GLN A 115 55.21 -24.80 -21.82
CA GLN A 115 55.45 -26.18 -21.34
C GLN A 115 55.60 -26.25 -19.80
N LEU A 116 55.17 -27.37 -19.20
CA LEU A 116 55.21 -27.65 -17.75
C LEU A 116 56.30 -28.67 -17.43
N VAL A 117 56.83 -28.66 -16.19
CA VAL A 117 57.28 -29.88 -15.50
C VAL A 117 56.81 -29.91 -14.04
N VAL A 118 55.75 -30.70 -13.81
CA VAL A 118 55.52 -31.70 -12.72
C VAL A 118 55.70 -31.33 -11.22
N ARG A 119 54.78 -31.89 -10.39
CA ARG A 119 54.74 -31.83 -8.91
C ARG A 119 55.86 -32.64 -8.22
N GLY A 120 56.33 -32.14 -7.08
CA GLY A 120 56.98 -32.93 -6.01
C GLY A 120 56.26 -32.75 -4.67
N LYS A 121 56.26 -33.78 -3.80
CA LYS A 121 55.45 -33.85 -2.56
C LYS A 121 56.33 -34.18 -1.35
N ALA A 122 56.50 -33.23 -0.42
CA ALA A 122 57.22 -33.43 0.84
C ALA A 122 56.59 -32.63 1.99
N ALA A 123 56.66 -33.14 3.22
CA ALA A 123 56.01 -32.54 4.38
C ALA A 123 56.95 -31.59 5.16
N ALA A 124 56.46 -30.40 5.52
CA ALA A 124 57.18 -29.48 6.38
C ALA A 124 57.09 -29.90 7.86
N ARG A 125 58.09 -30.65 8.34
CA ARG A 125 58.37 -30.78 9.78
C ARG A 125 59.28 -29.63 10.25
N ASN A 126 59.27 -29.40 11.56
CA ASN A 126 59.96 -28.31 12.26
C ASN A 126 61.44 -28.14 11.86
N ALA A 127 61.85 -26.89 11.58
CA ALA A 127 63.25 -26.50 11.48
C ALA A 127 63.45 -25.09 12.06
N ASN A 128 63.71 -25.01 13.37
CA ASN A 128 64.01 -23.76 14.05
C ASN A 128 65.44 -23.29 13.70
N VAL A 129 65.60 -22.61 12.56
CA VAL A 129 66.88 -22.08 12.10
C VAL A 129 66.95 -20.58 12.37
N GLY A 130 67.73 -20.21 13.39
CA GLY A 130 67.99 -18.83 13.77
C GLY A 130 68.81 -18.05 12.75
N LYS A 131 68.19 -17.64 11.63
CA LYS A 131 68.77 -16.62 10.75
C LYS A 131 68.88 -15.30 11.53
N LYS A 132 70.08 -15.02 12.06
CA LYS A 132 70.51 -13.67 12.41
C LYS A 132 70.50 -12.82 11.13
N GLY A 133 69.35 -12.21 10.84
CA GLY A 133 69.22 -11.30 9.72
C GLY A 133 70.23 -10.16 9.87
N ALA A 134 71.13 -10.01 8.90
CA ALA A 134 71.93 -8.79 8.80
C ALA A 134 70.96 -7.62 8.69
N LYS A 135 71.01 -6.68 9.64
CA LYS A 135 70.17 -5.48 9.59
C LYS A 135 70.54 -4.73 8.32
N GLY A 136 69.59 -4.58 7.39
CA GLY A 136 69.74 -3.64 6.29
C GLY A 136 70.02 -2.23 6.85
N PRO A 137 70.74 -1.37 6.11
CA PRO A 137 71.11 -0.04 6.60
C PRO A 137 69.84 0.72 6.98
N ALA A 138 69.78 1.16 8.24
CA ALA A 138 68.65 1.93 8.73
C ALA A 138 68.70 3.34 8.13
N TYR A 139 67.98 3.54 7.03
CA TYR A 139 67.83 4.84 6.38
C TYR A 139 67.17 5.82 7.36
N VAL A 140 67.83 6.95 7.59
CA VAL A 140 67.33 8.03 8.45
C VAL A 140 66.19 8.73 7.71
N THR A 141 65.01 8.79 8.34
CA THR A 141 63.88 9.54 7.78
C THR A 141 64.14 11.04 7.90
N THR A 142 64.48 11.66 6.78
CA THR A 142 64.60 13.12 6.63
C THR A 142 63.34 13.82 7.12
N GLU A 143 63.46 15.05 7.67
CA GLU A 143 62.31 15.81 8.17
C GLU A 143 61.21 16.02 7.11
N GLU A 144 61.58 16.18 5.84
CA GLU A 144 60.64 16.24 4.71
C GLU A 144 59.81 14.96 4.57
N ILE A 145 60.46 13.79 4.70
CA ILE A 145 59.80 12.48 4.62
C ILE A 145 58.88 12.29 5.84
N LYS A 146 59.29 12.72 7.04
CA LYS A 146 58.41 12.73 8.23
C LYS A 146 57.21 13.66 8.03
N GLY A 147 57.42 14.87 7.50
CA GLY A 147 56.36 15.84 7.24
C GLY A 147 55.30 15.31 6.27
N LEU A 148 55.74 14.73 5.15
CA LEU A 148 54.85 14.07 4.19
C LEU A 148 54.17 12.82 4.79
N GLN A 149 54.87 12.03 5.62
CA GLN A 149 54.25 10.91 6.33
C GLN A 149 53.18 11.36 7.34
N GLN A 150 53.38 12.48 8.05
CA GLN A 150 52.35 13.07 8.92
C GLN A 150 51.17 13.62 8.13
N GLN A 151 51.41 14.30 6.99
CA GLN A 151 50.34 14.76 6.11
C GLN A 151 49.53 13.58 5.55
N ASN A 152 50.19 12.50 5.14
CA ASN A 152 49.55 11.28 4.65
C ASN A 152 48.77 10.57 5.76
N GLN A 153 49.28 10.52 7.00
CA GLN A 153 48.52 10.02 8.16
C GLN A 153 47.27 10.85 8.44
N LYS A 154 47.35 12.19 8.39
CA LYS A 154 46.17 13.05 8.52
C LYS A 154 45.16 12.79 7.41
N LEU A 155 45.61 12.73 6.15
CA LEU A 155 44.75 12.42 5.01
C LEU A 155 44.11 11.03 5.11
N GLN A 156 44.82 10.05 5.68
CA GLN A 156 44.33 8.70 5.94
C GLN A 156 43.33 8.67 7.10
N GLN A 157 43.48 9.52 8.11
CA GLN A 157 42.48 9.76 9.16
C GLN A 157 41.21 10.39 8.57
N GLU A 158 41.34 11.49 7.81
CA GLU A 158 40.22 12.14 7.11
C GLU A 158 39.46 11.17 6.17
N ILE A 159 40.18 10.31 5.43
CA ILE A 159 39.56 9.27 4.61
C ILE A 159 38.80 8.25 5.48
N SER A 160 39.37 7.81 6.62
CA SER A 160 38.67 6.88 7.52
C SER A 160 37.46 7.51 8.21
N GLU A 161 37.53 8.79 8.58
CA GLU A 161 36.42 9.56 9.15
C GLU A 161 35.29 9.70 8.12
N HIS A 162 35.59 10.07 6.86
CA HIS A 162 34.60 10.10 5.79
C HIS A 162 34.06 8.70 5.40
N GLU A 163 34.83 7.62 5.57
CA GLU A 163 34.35 6.24 5.39
C GLU A 163 33.42 5.79 6.53
N GLU A 164 33.62 6.28 7.76
CA GLU A 164 32.66 6.11 8.87
C GLU A 164 31.42 7.01 8.72
N GLU A 165 31.56 8.26 8.28
CA GLU A 165 30.44 9.13 7.91
C GLU A 165 29.59 8.51 6.80
N MET A 166 30.22 7.93 5.76
CA MET A 166 29.53 7.15 4.72
C MET A 166 28.70 6.01 5.31
N LYS A 167 29.24 5.31 6.31
CA LYS A 167 28.57 4.19 6.98
C LYS A 167 27.43 4.62 7.91
N VAL A 168 27.50 5.83 8.46
CA VAL A 168 26.37 6.48 9.16
C VAL A 168 25.31 6.93 8.15
N LYS A 169 25.72 7.62 7.08
CA LYS A 169 24.83 8.05 6.00
C LYS A 169 24.19 6.89 5.24
N GLN A 170 24.78 5.70 5.23
CA GLN A 170 24.16 4.50 4.69
C GLN A 170 22.84 4.16 5.42
N LYS A 171 22.76 4.39 6.74
CA LYS A 171 21.51 4.21 7.50
C LYS A 171 20.48 5.31 7.19
N ASP A 172 20.93 6.55 7.03
CA ASP A 172 20.06 7.65 6.58
C ASP A 172 19.54 7.40 5.14
N VAL A 173 20.34 6.78 4.26
CA VAL A 173 19.88 6.26 2.97
C VAL A 173 18.81 5.19 3.15
N ASP A 174 18.99 4.21 4.04
CA ASP A 174 17.96 3.19 4.32
C ASP A 174 16.66 3.80 4.88
N ASP A 175 16.74 4.75 5.81
CA ASP A 175 15.57 5.45 6.37
C ASP A 175 14.86 6.32 5.32
N ARG A 176 15.61 7.02 4.46
CA ARG A 176 15.06 7.77 3.32
C ARG A 176 14.45 6.84 2.26
N LEU A 177 15.01 5.66 2.02
CA LEU A 177 14.42 4.63 1.15
C LEU A 177 13.12 4.08 1.74
N GLN A 178 13.06 3.81 3.05
CA GLN A 178 11.80 3.47 3.72
C GLN A 178 10.76 4.59 3.64
N LYS A 179 11.19 5.87 3.63
CA LYS A 179 10.30 7.01 3.38
C LYS A 179 9.77 7.02 1.94
N ILE A 180 10.62 6.76 0.95
CA ILE A 180 10.22 6.64 -0.46
C ILE A 180 9.20 5.50 -0.65
N VAL A 181 9.42 4.32 -0.06
CA VAL A 181 8.48 3.18 -0.15
C VAL A 181 7.13 3.50 0.50
N ARG A 182 7.13 4.23 1.63
CA ARG A 182 5.90 4.73 2.26
C ARG A 182 5.17 5.74 1.36
N LEU A 183 5.86 6.74 0.83
CA LEU A 183 5.30 7.72 -0.10
C LEU A 183 4.72 7.05 -1.36
N ASP A 184 5.42 6.07 -1.94
CA ASP A 184 4.96 5.35 -3.14
C ASP A 184 3.68 4.53 -2.85
N THR A 185 3.62 3.87 -1.69
CA THR A 185 2.42 3.16 -1.21
C THR A 185 1.22 4.11 -1.09
N GLU A 186 1.43 5.29 -0.51
CA GLU A 186 0.40 6.32 -0.35
C GLU A 186 -0.03 6.96 -1.68
N ILE A 187 0.91 7.20 -2.59
CA ILE A 187 0.64 7.67 -3.97
C ILE A 187 -0.19 6.60 -4.72
N GLY A 188 0.13 5.32 -4.56
CA GLY A 188 -0.62 4.20 -5.12
C GLY A 188 -2.04 4.09 -4.55
N GLN A 189 -2.24 4.34 -3.25
CA GLN A 189 -3.57 4.41 -2.63
C GLN A 189 -4.38 5.61 -3.18
N HIS A 190 -3.78 6.80 -3.24
CA HIS A 190 -4.41 7.99 -3.80
C HIS A 190 -4.79 7.80 -5.28
N LYS A 191 -3.93 7.16 -6.08
CA LYS A 191 -4.23 6.83 -7.48
C LYS A 191 -5.44 5.91 -7.61
N ARG A 192 -5.50 4.79 -6.87
CA ARG A 192 -6.69 3.90 -6.87
C ARG A 192 -7.97 4.64 -6.45
N THR A 193 -7.85 5.59 -5.53
CA THR A 193 -8.97 6.43 -5.08
C THR A 193 -9.47 7.35 -6.21
N ILE A 194 -8.57 7.97 -6.97
CA ILE A 194 -8.88 8.76 -8.17
C ILE A 194 -9.48 7.89 -9.28
N ASP A 195 -8.89 6.73 -9.60
CA ASP A 195 -9.40 5.81 -10.61
C ASP A 195 -10.84 5.34 -10.29
N THR A 196 -11.14 5.16 -9.00
CA THR A 196 -12.50 4.86 -8.49
C THR A 196 -13.43 6.07 -8.66
N ILE A 197 -13.03 7.27 -8.21
CA ILE A 197 -13.84 8.49 -8.32
C ILE A 197 -14.13 8.86 -9.79
N ALA A 198 -13.16 8.68 -10.69
CA ALA A 198 -13.33 8.88 -12.13
C ALA A 198 -14.36 7.90 -12.72
N THR A 199 -14.36 6.65 -12.26
CA THR A 199 -15.34 5.63 -12.64
C THR A 199 -16.74 5.99 -12.14
N ASP A 200 -16.87 6.42 -10.88
CA ASP A 200 -18.14 6.92 -10.32
C ASP A 200 -18.66 8.13 -11.09
N ILE A 201 -17.81 9.12 -11.41
CA ILE A 201 -18.19 10.31 -12.20
C ILE A 201 -18.72 9.92 -13.57
N LYS A 202 -18.08 8.95 -14.26
CA LYS A 202 -18.55 8.40 -15.54
C LYS A 202 -19.91 7.70 -15.43
N GLY A 203 -20.16 7.00 -14.31
CA GLY A 203 -21.47 6.45 -13.98
C GLY A 203 -22.52 7.54 -13.76
N LEU A 204 -22.20 8.59 -12.99
CA LEU A 204 -23.08 9.73 -12.76
C LEU A 204 -23.38 10.52 -14.05
N ASP A 205 -22.43 10.68 -14.96
CA ASP A 205 -22.68 11.33 -16.26
C ASP A 205 -23.61 10.52 -17.15
N THR A 206 -23.45 9.20 -17.19
CA THR A 206 -24.39 8.29 -17.88
C THR A 206 -25.81 8.46 -17.31
N ASN A 207 -25.94 8.48 -15.97
CA ASN A 207 -27.21 8.73 -15.29
C ASN A 207 -27.78 10.14 -15.56
N ILE A 208 -26.94 11.18 -15.64
CA ILE A 208 -27.34 12.54 -16.03
C ILE A 208 -27.85 12.57 -17.47
N GLY A 209 -27.23 11.82 -18.39
CA GLY A 209 -27.70 11.66 -19.77
C GLY A 209 -29.09 11.01 -19.85
N ILE A 210 -29.26 9.86 -19.19
CA ILE A 210 -30.54 9.14 -19.12
C ILE A 210 -31.63 10.02 -18.49
N LEU A 211 -31.35 10.67 -17.37
CA LEU A 211 -32.30 11.56 -16.70
C LEU A 211 -32.67 12.77 -17.55
N LYS A 212 -31.71 13.40 -18.26
CA LYS A 212 -32.00 14.47 -19.24
C LYS A 212 -32.95 14.00 -20.34
N GLY A 213 -32.69 12.83 -20.93
CA GLY A 213 -33.52 12.26 -21.99
C GLY A 213 -34.94 11.91 -21.53
N GLN A 214 -35.07 11.29 -20.35
CA GLN A 214 -36.36 11.05 -19.71
C GLN A 214 -37.11 12.37 -19.47
N LEU A 215 -36.44 13.37 -18.90
CA LEU A 215 -37.05 14.64 -18.51
C LEU A 215 -37.54 15.42 -19.74
N ALA A 216 -36.74 15.54 -20.80
CA ALA A 216 -37.16 16.19 -22.04
C ALA A 216 -38.39 15.50 -22.70
N SER A 217 -38.47 14.17 -22.66
CA SER A 217 -39.64 13.43 -23.13
C SER A 217 -40.89 13.66 -22.27
N LEU A 218 -40.72 13.78 -20.94
CA LEU A 218 -41.81 14.11 -20.02
C LEU A 218 -42.29 15.56 -20.19
N GLU A 219 -41.38 16.52 -20.37
CA GLU A 219 -41.67 17.93 -20.66
C GLU A 219 -42.43 18.09 -21.97
N ALA A 220 -42.00 17.42 -23.05
CA ALA A 220 -42.70 17.45 -24.33
C ALA A 220 -44.14 16.92 -24.21
N GLN A 221 -44.32 15.75 -23.57
CA GLN A 221 -45.65 15.17 -23.32
C GLN A 221 -46.51 16.05 -22.40
N LEU A 222 -45.90 16.74 -21.44
CA LEU A 222 -46.59 17.68 -20.55
C LEU A 222 -47.01 18.95 -21.29
N GLY A 223 -46.13 19.54 -22.09
CA GLY A 223 -46.41 20.73 -22.90
C GLY A 223 -47.55 20.49 -23.90
N GLU A 224 -47.52 19.35 -24.59
CA GLU A 224 -48.53 18.93 -25.57
C GLU A 224 -49.92 18.72 -24.90
N ARG A 225 -49.96 18.02 -23.75
CA ARG A 225 -51.18 17.88 -22.93
C ARG A 225 -51.65 19.21 -22.35
N ARG A 226 -50.75 20.06 -21.85
CA ARG A 226 -51.03 21.39 -21.30
C ARG A 226 -51.62 22.32 -22.37
N ALA A 227 -51.10 22.29 -23.59
CA ALA A 227 -51.63 23.05 -24.72
C ALA A 227 -53.06 22.59 -25.10
N ARG A 228 -53.31 21.28 -25.16
CA ARG A 228 -54.66 20.74 -25.39
C ARG A 228 -55.64 21.12 -24.26
N PHE A 229 -55.22 21.01 -23.00
CA PHE A 229 -56.04 21.38 -21.84
C PHE A 229 -56.32 22.89 -21.76
N ILE A 230 -55.34 23.75 -22.04
CA ILE A 230 -55.55 25.21 -22.14
C ILE A 230 -56.55 25.54 -23.25
N ARG A 231 -56.53 24.81 -24.38
CA ARG A 231 -57.48 24.99 -25.48
C ARG A 231 -58.91 24.60 -25.07
N SER A 232 -59.12 23.47 -24.39
CA SER A 232 -60.46 23.08 -23.89
C SER A 232 -60.95 24.02 -22.78
N MET A 233 -60.08 24.39 -21.83
CA MET A 233 -60.40 25.35 -20.77
C MET A 233 -60.78 26.73 -21.33
N ARG A 234 -60.08 27.24 -22.35
CA ARG A 234 -60.41 28.51 -23.01
C ARG A 234 -61.77 28.45 -23.73
N TYR A 235 -62.10 27.32 -24.36
CA TYR A 235 -63.42 27.11 -24.96
C TYR A 235 -64.53 27.08 -23.89
N MET A 236 -64.33 26.31 -22.80
CA MET A 236 -65.28 26.23 -21.69
C MET A 236 -65.46 27.55 -20.95
N ALA A 237 -64.42 28.39 -20.85
CA ALA A 237 -64.50 29.70 -20.22
C ALA A 237 -65.37 30.68 -21.01
N ARG A 238 -65.37 30.59 -22.36
CA ARG A 238 -66.25 31.39 -23.23
C ARG A 238 -67.71 30.91 -23.17
N HIS A 239 -67.94 29.61 -23.16
CA HIS A 239 -69.28 28.98 -23.10
C HIS A 239 -69.63 28.53 -21.67
N ARG A 240 -69.31 29.37 -20.67
CA ARG A 240 -69.34 28.95 -19.26
C ARG A 240 -70.73 29.03 -18.64
N SER A 241 -71.66 29.76 -19.21
CA SER A 241 -72.94 30.06 -18.55
C SER A 241 -73.80 28.80 -18.41
N ILE A 242 -74.80 28.86 -17.55
CA ILE A 242 -75.81 27.81 -17.46
C ILE A 242 -76.72 27.88 -18.69
N GLN A 243 -77.02 29.09 -19.18
CA GLN A 243 -77.80 29.33 -20.40
C GLN A 243 -77.18 28.64 -21.62
N ASP A 244 -75.88 28.77 -21.89
CA ASP A 244 -75.19 28.10 -23.02
C ASP A 244 -75.41 26.57 -23.00
N LYS A 245 -75.33 25.97 -21.80
CA LYS A 245 -75.42 24.53 -21.60
C LYS A 245 -76.86 24.04 -21.71
N MET A 246 -77.81 24.80 -21.17
CA MET A 246 -79.24 24.50 -21.31
C MET A 246 -79.71 24.71 -22.75
N MET A 247 -79.24 25.76 -23.44
CA MET A 247 -79.48 25.96 -24.89
C MET A 247 -78.86 24.85 -25.74
N PHE A 248 -77.66 24.36 -25.41
CA PHE A 248 -77.09 23.17 -26.06
C PHE A 248 -77.96 21.93 -25.85
N VAL A 249 -78.50 21.71 -24.65
CA VAL A 249 -79.36 20.55 -24.36
C VAL A 249 -80.74 20.69 -25.03
N PHE A 250 -81.40 21.83 -24.90
CA PHE A 250 -82.77 22.09 -25.38
C PHE A 250 -82.88 22.38 -26.88
N SER A 251 -81.83 22.82 -27.58
CA SER A 251 -81.82 22.92 -29.06
C SER A 251 -81.75 21.54 -29.77
N ALA A 252 -82.28 20.50 -29.12
CA ALA A 252 -82.42 19.16 -29.63
C ALA A 252 -83.76 19.00 -30.35
N LYS A 253 -83.76 18.36 -31.53
CA LYS A 253 -84.95 18.17 -32.36
C LYS A 253 -85.96 17.17 -31.75
N ASN A 254 -85.58 16.42 -30.72
CA ASN A 254 -86.43 15.49 -29.98
C ASN A 254 -85.84 15.13 -28.61
N LEU A 255 -86.67 14.51 -27.76
CA LEU A 255 -86.34 14.12 -26.39
C LEU A 255 -85.13 13.16 -26.31
N THR A 256 -85.00 12.23 -27.26
CA THR A 256 -83.86 11.30 -27.35
C THR A 256 -82.54 12.03 -27.60
N GLN A 257 -82.54 13.04 -28.46
CA GLN A 257 -81.37 13.89 -28.69
C GLN A 257 -81.08 14.78 -27.47
N MET A 258 -82.11 15.31 -26.79
CA MET A 258 -81.95 16.08 -25.54
C MET A 258 -81.25 15.26 -24.46
N TYR A 259 -81.70 14.01 -24.23
CA TYR A 259 -81.09 13.07 -23.30
C TYR A 259 -79.62 12.78 -23.66
N ARG A 260 -79.33 12.50 -24.94
CA ARG A 260 -77.95 12.27 -25.42
C ARG A 260 -77.05 13.49 -25.17
N ARG A 261 -77.54 14.72 -25.41
CA ARG A 261 -76.78 15.95 -25.15
C ARG A 261 -76.57 16.20 -23.66
N LEU A 262 -77.57 15.96 -22.82
CA LEU A 262 -77.46 16.08 -21.36
C LEU A 262 -76.43 15.09 -20.78
N ARG A 263 -76.45 13.84 -21.26
CA ARG A 263 -75.45 12.82 -20.92
C ARG A 263 -74.04 13.27 -21.36
N PHE A 264 -73.89 13.74 -22.59
CA PHE A 264 -72.62 14.23 -23.13
C PHE A 264 -72.02 15.37 -22.29
N VAL A 265 -72.83 16.34 -21.82
CA VAL A 265 -72.34 17.42 -20.94
C VAL A 265 -71.78 16.88 -19.61
N ARG A 266 -72.42 15.86 -19.02
CA ARG A 266 -71.93 15.20 -17.80
C ARG A 266 -70.63 14.42 -18.05
N GLU A 267 -70.59 13.60 -19.11
CA GLU A 267 -69.41 12.80 -19.48
C GLU A 267 -68.22 13.69 -19.86
N TYR A 268 -68.44 14.78 -20.60
CA TYR A 268 -67.41 15.76 -20.93
C TYR A 268 -66.86 16.46 -19.67
N ALA A 269 -67.71 16.82 -18.71
CA ALA A 269 -67.26 17.39 -17.43
C ALA A 269 -66.45 16.40 -16.57
N ALA A 270 -66.76 15.10 -16.64
CA ALA A 270 -65.93 14.06 -16.01
C ALA A 270 -64.58 13.90 -16.74
N TYR A 271 -64.60 13.85 -18.07
CA TYR A 271 -63.39 13.76 -18.90
C TYR A 271 -62.43 14.93 -18.67
N GLN A 272 -62.92 16.19 -18.61
CA GLN A 272 -62.06 17.35 -18.37
C GLN A 272 -61.42 17.34 -16.98
N ARG A 273 -62.11 16.85 -15.93
CA ARG A 273 -61.49 16.63 -14.61
C ARG A 273 -60.36 15.60 -14.70
N ALA A 274 -60.62 14.44 -15.31
CA ALA A 274 -59.62 13.39 -15.50
C ALA A 274 -58.40 13.85 -16.33
N GLN A 275 -58.59 14.71 -17.33
CA GLN A 275 -57.47 15.33 -18.07
C GLN A 275 -56.64 16.26 -17.18
N GLY A 276 -57.28 17.06 -16.31
CA GLY A 276 -56.60 17.90 -15.33
C GLY A 276 -55.79 17.09 -14.30
N GLU A 277 -56.34 15.98 -13.81
CA GLU A 277 -55.65 15.04 -12.92
C GLU A 277 -54.46 14.35 -13.60
N GLN A 278 -54.62 13.89 -14.84
CA GLN A 278 -53.50 13.33 -15.62
C GLN A 278 -52.41 14.37 -15.88
N LEU A 279 -52.77 15.65 -16.12
CA LEU A 279 -51.80 16.73 -16.28
C LEU A 279 -51.05 17.02 -14.97
N LYS A 280 -51.74 17.04 -13.83
CA LYS A 280 -51.13 17.18 -12.49
C LYS A 280 -50.20 16.00 -12.16
N ALA A 281 -50.62 14.77 -12.46
CA ALA A 281 -49.79 13.58 -12.31
C ALA A 281 -48.52 13.65 -13.18
N LYS A 282 -48.64 14.16 -14.40
CA LYS A 282 -47.49 14.36 -15.31
C LYS A 282 -46.54 15.46 -14.82
N GLN A 283 -47.06 16.54 -14.22
CA GLN A 283 -46.24 17.59 -13.61
C GLN A 283 -45.40 17.02 -12.47
N MET A 284 -46.01 16.26 -11.55
CA MET A 284 -45.27 15.63 -10.45
C MET A 284 -44.16 14.69 -10.93
N GLN A 285 -44.33 13.99 -12.07
CA GLN A 285 -43.28 13.19 -12.69
C GLN A 285 -42.10 14.03 -13.23
N VAL A 286 -42.38 15.21 -13.81
CA VAL A 286 -41.34 16.15 -14.25
C VAL A 286 -40.60 16.74 -13.05
N ASP A 287 -41.33 17.17 -12.03
CA ASP A 287 -40.78 17.77 -10.81
C ASP A 287 -39.87 16.78 -10.05
N GLU A 288 -40.31 15.52 -9.92
CA GLU A 288 -39.51 14.44 -9.35
C GLU A 288 -38.23 14.21 -10.15
N LYS A 289 -38.31 14.18 -11.49
CA LYS A 289 -37.13 13.99 -12.36
C LYS A 289 -36.17 15.18 -12.34
N HIS A 290 -36.66 16.41 -12.20
CA HIS A 290 -35.82 17.58 -11.93
C HIS A 290 -35.09 17.44 -10.59
N SER A 291 -35.78 16.98 -9.53
CA SER A 291 -35.18 16.76 -8.22
C SER A 291 -34.10 15.67 -8.25
N GLN A 292 -34.39 14.53 -8.89
CA GLN A 292 -33.42 13.45 -9.12
C GLN A 292 -32.20 13.97 -9.89
N LEU A 293 -32.39 14.69 -11.00
CA LEU A 293 -31.32 15.27 -11.80
C LEU A 293 -30.48 16.31 -11.04
N LYS A 294 -31.11 17.13 -10.18
CA LYS A 294 -30.42 18.09 -9.30
C LYS A 294 -29.54 17.36 -8.29
N GLN A 295 -30.04 16.32 -7.63
CA GLN A 295 -29.27 15.56 -6.64
C GLN A 295 -28.07 14.84 -7.29
N VAL A 296 -28.25 14.21 -8.46
CA VAL A 296 -27.15 13.54 -9.17
C VAL A 296 -26.06 14.54 -9.59
N ARG A 297 -26.41 15.76 -10.00
CA ARG A 297 -25.44 16.84 -10.27
C ARG A 297 -24.67 17.27 -9.02
N ILE A 298 -25.35 17.41 -7.88
CA ILE A 298 -24.71 17.75 -6.58
C ILE A 298 -23.74 16.63 -6.16
N ASN A 299 -24.13 15.37 -6.32
CA ASN A 299 -23.25 14.23 -6.04
C ASN A 299 -21.99 14.28 -6.94
N LYS A 300 -22.15 14.57 -8.24
CA LYS A 300 -21.01 14.75 -9.16
C LYS A 300 -20.10 15.92 -8.78
N SER A 301 -20.64 17.09 -8.40
CA SER A 301 -19.80 18.22 -7.97
C SER A 301 -19.02 17.91 -6.69
N ASN A 302 -19.62 17.14 -5.76
CA ASN A 302 -18.95 16.72 -4.54
C ASN A 302 -17.83 15.71 -4.82
N LEU A 303 -18.00 14.80 -5.80
CA LEU A 303 -16.94 13.91 -6.26
C LEU A 303 -15.82 14.67 -6.99
N LEU A 304 -16.13 15.59 -7.89
CA LEU A 304 -15.14 16.44 -8.57
C LEU A 304 -14.31 17.31 -7.60
N TYR A 305 -14.90 17.73 -6.49
CA TYR A 305 -14.18 18.44 -5.43
C TYR A 305 -13.21 17.51 -4.68
N LYS A 306 -13.65 16.30 -4.31
CA LYS A 306 -12.81 15.28 -3.69
C LYS A 306 -11.67 14.82 -4.60
N ASP A 307 -11.95 14.58 -5.87
CA ASP A 307 -10.98 14.25 -6.92
C ASP A 307 -9.83 15.27 -6.94
N ARG A 308 -10.17 16.56 -7.07
CA ARG A 308 -9.19 17.66 -7.02
C ARG A 308 -8.38 17.69 -5.72
N GLN A 309 -9.01 17.40 -4.56
CA GLN A 309 -8.29 17.33 -3.29
C GLN A 309 -7.29 16.16 -3.24
N VAL A 310 -7.70 14.96 -3.67
CA VAL A 310 -6.83 13.77 -3.68
C VAL A 310 -5.69 13.94 -4.69
N HIS A 311 -5.97 14.48 -5.88
CA HIS A 311 -4.93 14.85 -6.85
C HIS A 311 -3.92 15.85 -6.26
N ALA A 312 -4.39 16.93 -5.62
CA ALA A 312 -3.51 17.92 -4.99
C ALA A 312 -2.68 17.33 -3.82
N GLN A 313 -3.19 16.32 -3.11
CA GLN A 313 -2.42 15.59 -2.10
C GLN A 313 -1.39 14.63 -2.72
N MET A 314 -1.76 13.92 -3.78
CA MET A 314 -0.85 13.01 -4.49
C MET A 314 0.33 13.76 -5.11
N GLU A 315 0.09 14.88 -5.79
CA GLU A 315 1.16 15.67 -6.42
C GLU A 315 2.10 16.31 -5.38
N ARG A 316 1.60 16.71 -4.20
CA ARG A 316 2.46 17.13 -3.08
C ARG A 316 3.39 15.99 -2.63
N LYS A 317 2.87 14.77 -2.50
CA LYS A 317 3.66 13.58 -2.13
C LYS A 317 4.65 13.18 -3.23
N ARG A 318 4.32 13.35 -4.51
CA ARG A 318 5.24 13.17 -5.64
C ARG A 318 6.40 14.17 -5.62
N VAL A 319 6.12 15.45 -5.35
CA VAL A 319 7.16 16.46 -5.18
C VAL A 319 8.06 16.11 -3.99
N GLU A 320 7.50 15.64 -2.87
CA GLU A 320 8.29 15.17 -1.72
C GLU A 320 9.13 13.92 -2.03
N GLN A 321 8.57 12.95 -2.77
CA GLN A 321 9.30 11.77 -3.25
C GLN A 321 10.47 12.19 -4.15
N GLN A 322 10.23 13.12 -5.08
CA GLN A 322 11.25 13.65 -5.99
C GLN A 322 12.34 14.46 -5.26
N THR A 323 12.02 15.27 -4.26
CA THR A 323 13.05 16.00 -3.49
C THR A 323 13.91 15.07 -2.65
N VAL A 324 13.35 14.01 -2.06
CA VAL A 324 14.14 12.99 -1.34
C VAL A 324 15.04 12.19 -2.29
N VAL A 325 14.55 11.81 -3.49
CA VAL A 325 15.38 11.16 -4.52
C VAL A 325 16.50 12.09 -5.00
N THR A 326 16.20 13.38 -5.19
CA THR A 326 17.18 14.37 -5.67
C THR A 326 18.24 14.68 -4.60
N SER A 327 17.87 14.76 -3.31
CA SER A 327 18.85 14.95 -2.23
C SER A 327 19.75 13.73 -2.07
N LEU A 328 19.20 12.51 -2.11
CA LEU A 328 19.97 11.26 -2.13
C LEU A 328 21.01 11.22 -3.26
N GLN A 329 20.63 11.59 -4.49
CA GLN A 329 21.55 11.62 -5.63
C GLN A 329 22.65 12.67 -5.48
N ASN A 330 22.34 13.82 -4.88
CA ASN A 330 23.32 14.87 -4.63
C ASN A 330 24.28 14.49 -3.49
N ASP A 331 23.76 13.98 -2.37
CA ASP A 331 24.55 13.46 -1.25
C ASP A 331 25.54 12.38 -1.74
N GLN A 332 25.06 11.42 -2.54
CA GLN A 332 25.90 10.37 -3.13
C GLN A 332 27.02 10.94 -4.02
N LYS A 333 26.72 11.91 -4.90
CA LYS A 333 27.72 12.53 -5.78
C LYS A 333 28.78 13.32 -5.01
N VAL A 334 28.38 14.09 -4.00
CA VAL A 334 29.32 14.87 -3.17
C VAL A 334 30.27 13.94 -2.42
N LEU A 335 29.75 12.90 -1.77
CA LEU A 335 30.56 11.94 -1.02
C LEU A 335 31.54 11.16 -1.91
N GLN A 336 31.09 10.69 -3.08
CA GLN A 336 31.97 10.05 -4.06
C GLN A 336 33.06 11.02 -4.57
N GLY A 337 32.71 12.29 -4.82
CA GLY A 337 33.66 13.32 -5.25
C GLY A 337 34.75 13.61 -4.21
N VAL A 338 34.37 13.83 -2.94
CA VAL A 338 35.31 14.09 -1.84
C VAL A 338 36.25 12.90 -1.62
N ILE A 339 35.71 11.68 -1.57
CA ILE A 339 36.53 10.46 -1.39
C ILE A 339 37.47 10.23 -2.58
N ALA A 340 37.02 10.48 -3.82
CA ALA A 340 37.89 10.40 -5.00
C ALA A 340 39.03 11.45 -4.95
N GLN A 341 38.71 12.70 -4.62
CA GLN A 341 39.69 13.79 -4.49
C GLN A 341 40.71 13.49 -3.38
N ARG A 342 40.28 13.04 -2.19
CA ARG A 342 41.17 12.67 -1.09
C ARG A 342 42.05 11.46 -1.43
N ARG A 343 41.50 10.42 -2.06
CA ARG A 343 42.30 9.25 -2.51
C ARG A 343 43.30 9.63 -3.60
N GLN A 344 42.96 10.54 -4.52
CA GLN A 344 43.89 11.07 -5.52
C GLN A 344 45.03 11.88 -4.87
N GLN A 345 44.71 12.73 -3.88
CA GLN A 345 45.71 13.44 -3.07
C GLN A 345 46.61 12.46 -2.30
N GLN A 346 46.05 11.37 -1.76
CA GLN A 346 46.81 10.34 -1.06
C GLN A 346 47.75 9.57 -2.01
N GLN A 347 47.29 9.22 -3.20
CA GLN A 347 48.12 8.58 -4.24
C GLN A 347 49.25 9.49 -4.69
N ALA A 348 49.00 10.80 -4.84
CA ALA A 348 50.03 11.79 -5.14
C ALA A 348 51.09 11.90 -4.03
N LEU A 349 50.67 11.95 -2.75
CA LEU A 349 51.60 11.97 -1.62
C LEU A 349 52.40 10.67 -1.50
N ASN A 350 51.77 9.50 -1.63
CA ASN A 350 52.46 8.20 -1.66
C ASN A 350 53.53 8.20 -2.77
N ALA A 351 53.16 8.58 -4.00
CA ALA A 351 54.09 8.65 -5.13
C ALA A 351 55.18 9.73 -5.00
N GLN A 352 55.08 10.67 -4.06
CA GLN A 352 56.17 11.59 -3.68
C GLN A 352 57.06 10.97 -2.60
N ILE A 353 56.45 10.40 -1.55
CA ILE A 353 57.15 9.70 -0.46
C ILE A 353 57.99 8.53 -1.02
N ASP A 354 57.43 7.71 -1.90
CA ASP A 354 58.14 6.60 -2.53
C ASP A 354 59.33 7.07 -3.38
N ARG A 355 59.22 8.20 -4.07
CA ARG A 355 60.34 8.81 -4.82
C ARG A 355 61.44 9.30 -3.89
N LEU A 356 61.10 10.01 -2.81
CA LEU A 356 62.06 10.47 -1.82
C LEU A 356 62.75 9.31 -1.09
N ILE A 357 61.99 8.26 -0.73
CA ILE A 357 62.52 7.03 -0.14
C ILE A 357 63.45 6.31 -1.14
N GLN A 358 63.12 6.22 -2.42
CA GLN A 358 64.02 5.64 -3.42
C GLN A 358 65.33 6.44 -3.56
N ILE A 359 65.26 7.77 -3.58
CA ILE A 359 66.44 8.66 -3.62
C ILE A 359 67.32 8.46 -2.38
N GLU A 360 66.75 8.44 -1.18
CA GLU A 360 67.55 8.26 0.04
C GLU A 360 68.04 6.81 0.20
N ILE A 361 67.33 5.80 -0.31
CA ILE A 361 67.84 4.42 -0.43
C ILE A 361 69.01 4.33 -1.41
N GLN A 362 69.00 5.07 -2.53
CA GLN A 362 70.16 5.13 -3.43
C GLN A 362 71.36 5.78 -2.73
N LYS A 363 71.20 6.98 -2.16
CA LYS A 363 72.25 7.65 -1.37
C LYS A 363 72.78 6.79 -0.21
N ALA A 364 71.90 6.09 0.51
CA ALA A 364 72.29 5.20 1.59
C ALA A 364 73.05 3.96 1.08
N ARG A 365 72.68 3.41 -0.07
CA ARG A 365 73.43 2.33 -0.74
C ARG A 365 74.79 2.80 -1.23
N GLU A 366 74.89 4.00 -1.81
CA GLU A 366 76.15 4.60 -2.24
C GLU A 366 77.10 4.82 -1.05
N ARG A 367 76.61 5.42 0.04
CA ARG A 367 77.36 5.56 1.30
C ARG A 367 77.81 4.19 1.84
N ALA A 368 76.92 3.20 1.89
CA ALA A 368 77.24 1.85 2.36
C ALA A 368 78.25 1.12 1.45
N ILE A 369 78.22 1.36 0.13
CA ILE A 369 79.21 0.83 -0.82
C ILE A 369 80.57 1.52 -0.64
N ALA A 370 80.59 2.84 -0.45
CA ALA A 370 81.81 3.60 -0.16
C ALA A 370 82.43 3.17 1.18
N GLU A 371 81.62 3.02 2.23
CA GLU A 371 82.06 2.56 3.54
C GLU A 371 82.51 1.09 3.50
N ALA A 372 81.81 0.21 2.78
CA ALA A 372 82.25 -1.17 2.57
C ALA A 372 83.59 -1.23 1.81
N LYS A 373 83.81 -0.37 0.81
CA LYS A 373 85.11 -0.23 0.12
C LYS A 373 86.20 0.27 1.07
N ALA A 374 85.91 1.27 1.91
CA ALA A 374 86.85 1.79 2.90
C ALA A 374 87.20 0.74 3.97
N GLN A 375 86.21 0.00 4.48
CA GLN A 375 86.43 -1.09 5.43
C GLN A 375 87.17 -2.28 4.77
N ALA A 376 86.94 -2.57 3.49
CA ALA A 376 87.71 -3.58 2.76
C ALA A 376 89.18 -3.16 2.60
N ALA A 377 89.45 -1.90 2.23
CA ALA A 377 90.80 -1.35 2.16
C ALA A 377 91.51 -1.37 3.52
N ALA A 378 90.83 -0.97 4.60
CA ALA A 378 91.36 -1.02 5.96
C ALA A 378 91.66 -2.46 6.42
N ARG A 379 90.80 -3.43 6.08
CA ARG A 379 91.02 -4.86 6.37
C ARG A 379 92.20 -5.42 5.56
N ALA A 380 92.37 -5.02 4.30
CA ALA A 380 93.52 -5.40 3.48
C ALA A 380 94.84 -4.83 4.02
N ALA A 381 94.86 -3.57 4.46
CA ALA A 381 96.01 -2.95 5.12
C ALA A 381 96.35 -3.64 6.45
N ALA A 382 95.35 -3.97 7.26
CA ALA A 382 95.53 -4.72 8.51
C ALA A 382 95.99 -6.17 8.29
N ALA A 383 95.60 -6.80 7.17
CA ALA A 383 96.07 -8.14 6.80
C ALA A 383 97.56 -8.15 6.45
N LYS A 384 98.05 -7.16 5.68
CA LYS A 384 99.49 -7.02 5.38
C LYS A 384 100.33 -6.90 6.66
N LYS A 385 99.99 -5.95 7.54
CA LYS A 385 100.71 -5.75 8.82
C LYS A 385 100.72 -7.00 9.72
N ARG A 386 99.65 -7.80 9.72
CA ARG A 386 99.59 -9.05 10.49
C ARG A 386 100.42 -10.19 9.90
N ALA A 387 100.60 -10.25 8.58
CA ALA A 387 101.50 -11.21 7.95
C ALA A 387 102.97 -10.92 8.31
N GLU A 388 103.35 -9.64 8.30
CA GLU A 388 104.68 -9.16 8.71
C GLU A 388 104.98 -9.48 10.19
N GLU A 389 104.01 -9.29 11.08
CA GLU A 389 104.17 -9.55 12.52
C GLU A 389 104.26 -11.05 12.87
N LEU A 390 103.48 -11.90 12.18
CA LEU A 390 103.49 -13.35 12.39
C LEU A 390 104.83 -14.00 11.98
N ALA A 391 105.49 -13.48 10.96
CA ALA A 391 106.82 -13.93 10.55
C ALA A 391 107.86 -13.73 11.66
N ARG A 392 107.88 -12.56 12.31
CA ARG A 392 108.80 -12.28 13.43
C ARG A 392 108.53 -13.12 14.67
N LYS A 393 107.26 -13.38 15.01
CA LYS A 393 106.91 -14.09 16.25
C LYS A 393 107.17 -15.60 16.21
N LYS A 394 107.15 -16.24 15.04
CA LYS A 394 107.53 -17.67 14.92
C LYS A 394 108.99 -17.92 15.28
N ALA A 395 109.92 -17.06 14.84
CA ALA A 395 111.35 -17.24 15.09
C ALA A 395 111.75 -17.06 16.57
N ALA A 396 111.02 -16.25 17.34
CA ALA A 396 111.35 -15.97 18.75
C ALA A 396 110.81 -17.02 19.74
N ALA A 397 109.73 -17.73 19.39
CA ALA A 397 109.05 -18.65 20.31
C ALA A 397 109.77 -19.99 20.50
N GLU A 398 110.55 -20.43 19.51
CA GLU A 398 111.17 -21.77 19.49
C GLU A 398 112.47 -21.85 20.32
N ALA A 399 113.18 -20.73 20.48
CA ALA A 399 114.38 -20.64 21.31
C ALA A 399 114.05 -20.57 22.82
N ALA A 400 113.07 -19.76 23.22
CA ALA A 400 112.73 -19.53 24.62
C ALA A 400 112.11 -20.77 25.34
N ALA A 401 111.69 -21.78 24.59
CA ALA A 401 111.00 -22.96 25.11
C ALA A 401 111.90 -23.98 25.83
N ARG A 402 113.24 -23.89 25.70
CA ARG A 402 114.18 -24.89 26.24
C ARG A 402 114.78 -24.54 27.60
N GLU A 403 114.78 -23.27 28.00
CA GLU A 403 115.52 -22.82 29.20
C GLU A 403 114.64 -22.72 30.45
N ASN A 404 113.37 -22.29 30.30
CA ASN A 404 112.47 -22.03 31.43
C ASN A 404 111.93 -23.31 32.11
N ALA A 405 112.36 -24.50 31.67
CA ALA A 405 112.04 -25.78 32.30
C ALA A 405 112.81 -26.00 33.63
N ARG A 406 113.90 -25.26 33.88
CA ARG A 406 114.82 -25.54 35.00
C ARG A 406 114.51 -24.82 36.32
N ARG A 407 113.48 -23.97 36.38
CA ARG A 407 113.07 -23.23 37.61
C ARG A 407 111.80 -23.78 38.29
N ILE A 408 111.39 -25.00 37.96
CA ILE A 408 110.18 -25.64 38.54
C ILE A 408 110.57 -26.56 39.71
N ALA A 409 111.08 -25.95 40.79
CA ALA A 409 111.38 -26.64 42.06
C ALA A 409 111.08 -25.73 43.26
N GLU A 410 111.63 -24.51 43.24
CA GLU A 410 111.69 -23.55 44.36
C GLU A 410 110.37 -22.77 44.61
N ALA A 411 109.28 -23.16 43.93
CA ALA A 411 107.97 -22.52 44.06
C ALA A 411 106.94 -23.36 44.84
N LYS A 412 107.21 -24.63 45.11
CA LYS A 412 106.23 -25.56 45.73
C LYS A 412 105.87 -25.22 47.17
N GLU A 413 106.72 -24.49 47.89
CA GLU A 413 106.48 -24.12 49.29
C GLU A 413 105.46 -22.96 49.46
N ARG A 414 105.17 -22.21 48.40
CA ARG A 414 104.12 -21.16 48.41
C ARG A 414 102.72 -21.69 48.05
N GLU A 415 102.61 -22.93 47.55
CA GLU A 415 101.33 -23.50 47.11
C GLU A 415 100.44 -23.93 48.29
N GLU A 416 101.00 -24.60 49.30
CA GLU A 416 100.22 -25.11 50.44
C GLU A 416 99.66 -23.99 51.33
N LYS A 417 100.38 -22.88 51.52
CA LYS A 417 99.86 -21.70 52.23
C LYS A 417 98.71 -21.01 51.47
N ALA A 418 98.59 -21.19 50.15
CA ALA A 418 97.44 -20.72 49.39
C ALA A 418 96.21 -21.65 49.49
N LYS A 419 96.41 -22.97 49.58
CA LYS A 419 95.31 -23.96 49.72
C LYS A 419 94.51 -23.79 51.00
N ALA A 420 95.15 -23.35 52.10
CA ALA A 420 94.46 -23.05 53.35
C ALA A 420 93.47 -21.87 53.21
N ALA A 421 93.92 -20.74 52.64
CA ALA A 421 93.08 -19.57 52.42
C ALA A 421 91.94 -19.83 51.42
N ALA A 422 92.18 -20.65 50.39
CA ALA A 422 91.19 -21.01 49.39
C ALA A 422 89.99 -21.79 49.98
N ARG A 423 90.21 -22.64 51.00
CA ARG A 423 89.13 -23.41 51.65
C ARG A 423 88.18 -22.51 52.44
N ALA A 424 88.71 -21.56 53.23
CA ALA A 424 87.90 -20.61 53.98
C ALA A 424 87.06 -19.70 53.05
N ALA A 425 87.65 -19.23 51.95
CA ALA A 425 86.93 -18.45 50.94
C ALA A 425 85.83 -19.28 50.23
N ALA A 426 86.05 -20.57 50.01
CA ALA A 426 85.08 -21.47 49.40
C ALA A 426 83.85 -21.73 50.30
N GLU A 427 84.02 -21.91 51.60
CA GLU A 427 82.88 -22.07 52.53
C GLU A 427 82.04 -20.80 52.66
N ALA A 428 82.67 -19.62 52.73
CA ALA A 428 81.97 -18.35 52.72
C ALA A 428 81.15 -18.18 51.42
N ALA A 429 81.74 -18.50 50.27
CA ALA A 429 81.05 -18.48 48.98
C ALA A 429 79.94 -19.55 48.88
N ALA A 430 80.07 -20.70 49.55
CA ALA A 430 79.06 -21.74 49.61
C ALA A 430 77.82 -21.30 50.41
N LYS A 431 78.01 -20.72 51.61
CA LYS A 431 76.90 -20.13 52.40
C LYS A 431 76.20 -19.00 51.64
N ALA A 432 76.96 -18.07 51.05
CA ALA A 432 76.38 -17.00 50.23
C ALA A 432 75.57 -17.53 49.03
N ARG A 433 76.03 -18.63 48.38
CA ARG A 433 75.27 -19.29 47.32
C ARG A 433 74.03 -20.02 47.82
N GLN A 434 74.06 -20.64 49.01
CA GLN A 434 72.88 -21.26 49.61
C GLN A 434 71.84 -20.21 50.02
N GLU A 435 72.22 -19.08 50.62
CA GLU A 435 71.28 -17.99 50.90
C GLU A 435 70.71 -17.37 49.63
N ALA A 436 71.55 -17.14 48.60
CA ALA A 436 71.07 -16.63 47.31
C ALA A 436 70.11 -17.63 46.64
N ALA A 437 70.38 -18.93 46.72
CA ALA A 437 69.49 -19.98 46.22
C ALA A 437 68.18 -20.05 47.02
N ALA A 438 68.22 -19.93 48.35
CA ALA A 438 67.05 -19.90 49.21
C ALA A 438 66.17 -18.66 48.95
N ARG A 439 66.77 -17.47 48.82
CA ARG A 439 66.04 -16.24 48.43
C ARG A 439 65.47 -16.34 47.01
N ALA A 440 66.19 -16.96 46.07
CA ALA A 440 65.67 -17.22 44.72
C ALA A 440 64.55 -18.26 44.69
N ALA A 441 64.59 -19.29 45.54
CA ALA A 441 63.54 -20.28 45.69
C ALA A 441 62.28 -19.66 46.32
N ALA A 442 62.43 -18.88 47.39
CA ALA A 442 61.35 -18.14 48.03
C ALA A 442 60.69 -17.14 47.05
N ALA A 443 61.49 -16.40 46.26
CA ALA A 443 60.97 -15.50 45.23
C ALA A 443 60.21 -16.24 44.12
N ARG A 444 60.65 -17.44 43.72
CA ARG A 444 59.93 -18.30 42.76
C ARG A 444 58.61 -18.82 43.34
N ALA A 445 58.62 -19.33 44.57
CA ALA A 445 57.42 -19.81 45.26
C ALA A 445 56.39 -18.68 45.48
N ALA A 446 56.83 -17.48 45.84
CA ALA A 446 55.97 -16.30 45.95
C ALA A 446 55.36 -15.90 44.59
N ALA A 447 56.17 -15.89 43.52
CA ALA A 447 55.69 -15.61 42.16
C ALA A 447 54.74 -16.69 41.63
N GLU A 448 54.92 -17.96 42.02
CA GLU A 448 54.05 -19.06 41.65
C GLU A 448 52.72 -19.04 42.40
N LYS A 449 52.73 -18.75 43.72
CA LYS A 449 51.51 -18.50 44.49
C LYS A 449 50.72 -17.32 43.93
N ALA A 450 51.39 -16.20 43.62
CA ALA A 450 50.75 -15.04 43.00
C ALA A 450 50.12 -15.36 41.63
N ARG A 451 50.74 -16.23 40.83
CA ARG A 451 50.15 -16.73 39.57
C ARG A 451 48.92 -17.60 39.81
N GLN A 452 48.93 -18.48 40.81
CA GLN A 452 47.77 -19.29 41.16
C GLN A 452 46.60 -18.43 41.67
N GLU A 453 46.87 -17.44 42.52
CA GLU A 453 45.85 -16.49 43.00
C GLU A 453 45.27 -15.61 41.88
N ALA A 454 46.09 -15.20 40.91
CA ALA A 454 45.62 -14.51 39.71
C ALA A 454 44.71 -15.42 38.86
N LEU A 455 45.10 -16.67 38.63
CA LEU A 455 44.31 -17.66 37.88
C LEU A 455 42.98 -17.98 38.56
N GLN A 456 42.96 -18.05 39.90
CA GLN A 456 41.72 -18.22 40.67
C GLN A 456 40.77 -17.03 40.49
N LYS A 457 41.29 -15.79 40.61
CA LYS A 457 40.51 -14.56 40.39
C LYS A 457 39.96 -14.46 38.97
N GLU A 458 40.75 -14.85 37.97
CA GLU A 458 40.30 -14.93 36.57
C GLU A 458 39.18 -15.96 36.37
N ARG A 459 39.30 -17.15 36.98
CA ARG A 459 38.25 -18.20 36.91
C ARG A 459 36.96 -17.78 37.61
N VAL A 460 37.02 -17.05 38.72
CA VAL A 460 35.82 -16.49 39.38
C VAL A 460 35.17 -15.42 38.49
N ALA A 461 35.94 -14.45 38.00
CA ALA A 461 35.42 -13.41 37.10
C ALA A 461 34.86 -13.98 35.77
N ALA A 462 35.43 -15.07 35.26
CA ALA A 462 34.90 -15.80 34.11
C ALA A 462 33.56 -16.50 34.45
N ARG A 463 33.43 -17.09 35.64
CA ARG A 463 32.18 -17.73 36.10
C ARG A 463 31.06 -16.70 36.31
N GLU A 464 31.34 -15.56 36.92
CA GLU A 464 30.36 -14.47 37.07
C GLU A 464 29.89 -13.92 35.71
N ARG A 465 30.82 -13.74 34.75
CA ARG A 465 30.48 -13.32 33.38
C ARG A 465 29.69 -14.37 32.60
N ALA A 466 29.86 -15.66 32.93
CA ALA A 466 29.04 -16.72 32.36
C ALA A 466 27.62 -16.72 32.96
N ILE A 467 27.50 -16.59 34.29
CA ILE A 467 26.22 -16.50 35.00
C ILE A 467 25.39 -15.32 34.48
N ARG A 468 25.95 -14.11 34.43
CA ARG A 468 25.24 -12.93 33.92
C ARG A 468 24.75 -13.07 32.48
N LYS A 469 25.49 -13.77 31.62
CA LYS A 469 25.05 -14.05 30.25
C LYS A 469 23.89 -15.04 30.17
N VAL A 470 23.84 -16.02 31.08
CA VAL A 470 22.69 -16.93 31.19
C VAL A 470 21.48 -16.17 31.75
N GLU A 471 21.67 -15.34 32.78
CA GLU A 471 20.63 -14.47 33.34
C GLU A 471 20.05 -13.49 32.30
N GLU A 472 20.92 -12.84 31.50
CA GLU A 472 20.52 -11.97 30.39
C GLU A 472 19.75 -12.74 29.29
N GLN A 473 20.17 -13.96 28.94
CA GLN A 473 19.48 -14.79 27.95
C GLN A 473 18.14 -15.34 28.47
N GLU A 474 18.06 -15.76 29.73
CA GLU A 474 16.80 -16.16 30.36
C GLU A 474 15.83 -14.98 30.50
N ALA A 475 16.31 -13.79 30.90
CA ALA A 475 15.47 -12.59 30.97
C ALA A 475 14.96 -12.20 29.58
N ALA A 476 15.81 -12.28 28.54
CA ALA A 476 15.40 -12.04 27.16
C ALA A 476 14.39 -13.09 26.65
N ALA A 477 14.56 -14.37 27.00
CA ALA A 477 13.63 -15.44 26.65
C ALA A 477 12.26 -15.28 27.33
N ARG A 478 12.24 -15.02 28.64
CA ARG A 478 11.02 -14.76 29.42
C ARG A 478 10.27 -13.52 28.87
N ALA A 479 10.99 -12.43 28.62
CA ALA A 479 10.41 -11.21 28.03
C ALA A 479 9.98 -11.37 26.55
N ALA A 480 10.45 -12.39 25.84
CA ALA A 480 9.96 -12.75 24.51
C ALA A 480 8.70 -13.63 24.59
N GLN A 481 8.66 -14.58 25.53
CA GLN A 481 7.50 -15.43 25.81
C GLN A 481 6.30 -14.61 26.32
N GLU A 482 6.49 -13.74 27.31
CA GLU A 482 5.46 -12.83 27.83
C GLU A 482 4.86 -11.96 26.70
N LYS A 483 5.70 -11.49 25.76
CA LYS A 483 5.24 -10.73 24.58
C LYS A 483 4.54 -11.60 23.53
N ALA A 484 4.79 -12.90 23.48
CA ALA A 484 4.05 -13.83 22.63
C ALA A 484 2.68 -14.14 23.25
N GLU A 485 2.63 -14.44 24.54
CA GLU A 485 1.41 -14.70 25.31
C GLU A 485 0.48 -13.47 25.33
N ALA A 486 1.03 -12.27 25.58
CA ALA A 486 0.27 -11.02 25.50
C ALA A 486 -0.27 -10.73 24.08
N ARG A 487 0.43 -11.16 23.02
CA ARG A 487 -0.08 -11.06 21.64
C ARG A 487 -1.21 -12.05 21.39
N ALA A 488 -1.04 -13.31 21.79
CA ALA A 488 -2.08 -14.34 21.67
C ALA A 488 -3.35 -13.94 22.44
N ALA A 489 -3.22 -13.46 23.69
CA ALA A 489 -4.34 -12.94 24.47
C ALA A 489 -5.01 -11.72 23.79
N ALA A 490 -4.23 -10.79 23.23
CA ALA A 490 -4.75 -9.64 22.50
C ALA A 490 -5.30 -9.96 21.10
N GLU A 491 -5.08 -11.17 20.57
CA GLU A 491 -5.69 -11.69 19.35
C GLU A 491 -6.97 -12.45 19.69
N GLN A 492 -6.94 -13.32 20.70
CA GLN A 492 -8.10 -14.03 21.21
C GLN A 492 -9.18 -13.07 21.74
N ALA A 493 -8.82 -12.03 22.50
CA ALA A 493 -9.77 -11.00 22.94
C ALA A 493 -10.42 -10.23 21.77
N ARG A 494 -9.72 -10.09 20.62
CA ARG A 494 -10.28 -9.51 19.39
C ARG A 494 -11.19 -10.49 18.67
N ALA A 495 -10.86 -11.79 18.64
CA ALA A 495 -11.73 -12.83 18.13
C ALA A 495 -13.03 -12.93 18.94
N ASP A 496 -12.94 -12.91 20.28
CA ASP A 496 -14.09 -12.90 21.19
C ASP A 496 -14.95 -11.64 21.02
N GLN A 497 -14.35 -10.46 20.83
CA GLN A 497 -15.09 -9.24 20.52
C GLN A 497 -15.83 -9.36 19.18
N MET A 498 -15.14 -9.82 18.12
CA MET A 498 -15.78 -10.02 16.81
C MET A 498 -16.88 -11.08 16.86
N ALA A 499 -16.73 -12.14 17.65
CA ALA A 499 -17.76 -13.15 17.85
C ALA A 499 -19.00 -12.57 18.58
N ARG A 500 -18.79 -11.77 19.63
CA ARG A 500 -19.88 -11.07 20.34
C ARG A 500 -20.58 -10.03 19.48
N GLU A 501 -19.85 -9.27 18.66
CA GLU A 501 -20.41 -8.32 17.70
C GLU A 501 -21.20 -9.04 16.59
N ALA A 502 -20.67 -10.15 16.07
CA ALA A 502 -21.37 -10.99 15.09
C ALA A 502 -22.66 -11.60 15.68
N GLU A 503 -22.62 -12.13 16.89
CA GLU A 503 -23.79 -12.69 17.57
C GLU A 503 -24.83 -11.60 17.93
N ALA A 504 -24.40 -10.44 18.43
CA ALA A 504 -25.27 -9.30 18.64
C ALA A 504 -25.93 -8.84 17.32
N SER A 505 -25.19 -8.87 16.20
CA SER A 505 -25.73 -8.58 14.87
C SER A 505 -26.73 -9.65 14.41
N ARG A 506 -26.49 -10.93 14.72
CA ARG A 506 -27.40 -12.05 14.43
C ARG A 506 -28.70 -11.89 15.19
N VAL A 507 -28.64 -11.67 16.51
CA VAL A 507 -29.81 -11.48 17.38
C VAL A 507 -30.58 -10.19 17.03
N ALA A 508 -29.88 -9.12 16.62
CA ALA A 508 -30.52 -7.91 16.13
C ALA A 508 -31.22 -8.12 14.76
N ALA A 509 -30.61 -8.89 13.85
CA ALA A 509 -31.20 -9.25 12.57
C ALA A 509 -32.40 -10.22 12.73
N GLU A 510 -32.31 -11.15 13.69
CA GLU A 510 -33.35 -12.12 14.03
C GLU A 510 -34.57 -11.42 14.66
N ARG A 511 -34.37 -10.62 15.73
CA ARG A 511 -35.45 -9.80 16.31
C ARG A 511 -36.06 -8.83 15.31
N LYS A 512 -35.28 -8.31 14.36
CA LYS A 512 -35.81 -7.51 13.26
C LYS A 512 -36.63 -8.36 12.29
N ALA A 513 -36.15 -9.55 11.91
CA ALA A 513 -36.90 -10.49 11.08
C ALA A 513 -38.19 -10.97 11.76
N ASP A 514 -38.23 -11.05 13.10
CA ASP A 514 -39.43 -11.33 13.87
C ASP A 514 -40.40 -10.15 13.87
N ALA A 515 -39.92 -8.93 14.14
CA ALA A 515 -40.76 -7.73 14.09
C ALA A 515 -41.28 -7.43 12.66
N ASP A 516 -40.48 -7.72 11.62
CA ASP A 516 -40.89 -7.60 10.23
C ASP A 516 -41.79 -8.78 9.80
N ARG A 517 -41.63 -10.01 10.35
CA ARG A 517 -42.58 -11.13 10.22
C ARG A 517 -43.93 -10.82 10.87
N GLU A 518 -43.92 -10.26 12.08
CA GLU A 518 -45.13 -9.89 12.81
C GLU A 518 -45.86 -8.72 12.12
N ARG A 519 -45.12 -7.71 11.65
CA ARG A 519 -45.70 -6.67 10.79
C ARG A 519 -46.30 -7.26 9.52
N ALA A 520 -45.56 -8.14 8.83
CA ALA A 520 -46.07 -8.80 7.62
C ALA A 520 -47.29 -9.70 7.90
N ALA A 521 -47.39 -10.32 9.08
CA ALA A 521 -48.56 -11.08 9.49
C ALA A 521 -49.78 -10.16 9.71
N ARG A 522 -49.62 -9.06 10.47
CA ARG A 522 -50.67 -8.06 10.71
C ARG A 522 -51.09 -7.35 9.40
N GLU A 523 -50.14 -7.05 8.51
CA GLU A 523 -50.42 -6.50 7.18
C GLU A 523 -51.11 -7.53 6.26
N ALA A 524 -50.75 -8.82 6.33
CA ALA A 524 -51.44 -9.88 5.60
C ALA A 524 -52.84 -10.18 6.16
N GLU A 525 -53.07 -9.99 7.46
CA GLU A 525 -54.38 -10.10 8.10
C GLU A 525 -55.29 -8.92 7.70
N ALA A 526 -54.79 -7.69 7.74
CA ALA A 526 -55.49 -6.53 7.19
C ALA A 526 -55.75 -6.64 5.67
N ALA A 527 -54.81 -7.23 4.92
CA ALA A 527 -55.01 -7.55 3.50
C ALA A 527 -56.04 -8.66 3.28
N ARG A 528 -56.15 -9.65 4.19
CA ARG A 528 -57.22 -10.67 4.15
C ARG A 528 -58.59 -10.10 4.48
N ALA A 529 -58.68 -9.21 5.48
CA ALA A 529 -59.92 -8.52 5.82
C ALA A 529 -60.44 -7.67 4.64
N SER A 530 -59.56 -6.84 4.06
CA SER A 530 -59.90 -6.04 2.88
C SER A 530 -60.10 -6.87 1.60
N ALA A 531 -59.45 -8.04 1.46
CA ALA A 531 -59.74 -8.98 0.37
C ALA A 531 -61.12 -9.65 0.53
N ALA A 532 -61.53 -9.99 1.76
CA ALA A 532 -62.88 -10.50 2.03
C ALA A 532 -63.95 -9.45 1.69
N GLU A 533 -63.73 -8.18 2.07
CA GLU A 533 -64.57 -7.03 1.72
C GLU A 533 -64.66 -6.83 0.19
N ASN A 534 -63.54 -6.98 -0.54
CA ASN A 534 -63.54 -6.88 -2.02
C ASN A 534 -64.18 -8.11 -2.71
N ASN A 535 -64.15 -9.30 -2.11
CA ASN A 535 -64.75 -10.53 -2.65
C ASN A 535 -66.29 -10.49 -2.64
N ASP A 536 -66.89 -9.71 -1.73
CA ASP A 536 -68.34 -9.49 -1.72
C ASP A 536 -68.80 -8.44 -2.75
N MET A 537 -67.87 -7.63 -3.26
CA MET A 537 -68.12 -6.65 -4.33
C MET A 537 -68.09 -7.23 -5.76
N LEU A 538 -67.87 -8.55 -5.91
CA LEU A 538 -67.87 -9.22 -7.20
C LEU A 538 -69.29 -9.52 -7.70
N SER A 539 -69.58 -9.17 -8.95
CA SER A 539 -70.83 -9.57 -9.62
C SER A 539 -70.96 -11.10 -9.67
N SER A 540 -72.20 -11.60 -9.62
CA SER A 540 -72.51 -13.04 -9.74
C SER A 540 -71.90 -13.67 -11.00
N ALA A 541 -71.79 -12.90 -12.10
CA ALA A 541 -71.11 -13.31 -13.32
C ALA A 541 -69.59 -13.56 -13.12
N ASP A 542 -68.87 -12.66 -12.43
CA ASP A 542 -67.44 -12.83 -12.15
C ASP A 542 -67.19 -13.98 -11.16
N ARG A 543 -68.11 -14.20 -10.21
CA ARG A 543 -68.08 -15.35 -9.28
C ARG A 543 -68.26 -16.68 -10.02
N ALA A 544 -69.15 -16.74 -11.02
CA ALA A 544 -69.34 -17.90 -11.88
C ALA A 544 -68.14 -18.17 -12.81
N ILE A 545 -67.60 -17.14 -13.47
CA ILE A 545 -66.41 -17.27 -14.34
C ILE A 545 -65.18 -17.71 -13.53
N THR A 546 -65.04 -17.19 -12.30
CA THR A 546 -63.98 -17.60 -11.35
C THR A 546 -64.00 -19.10 -11.06
N GLY A 547 -65.17 -19.67 -10.74
CA GLY A 547 -65.30 -21.11 -10.50
C GLY A 547 -65.00 -21.93 -11.75
N ASN A 548 -65.53 -21.51 -12.90
CA ASN A 548 -65.31 -22.21 -14.17
C ASN A 548 -63.81 -22.19 -14.60
N PHE A 549 -63.10 -21.07 -14.40
CA PHE A 549 -61.66 -21.01 -14.65
C PHE A 549 -60.87 -21.94 -13.70
N ALA A 550 -61.19 -21.93 -12.39
CA ALA A 550 -60.54 -22.76 -11.40
C ALA A 550 -60.68 -24.27 -11.70
N ASN A 551 -61.88 -24.69 -12.14
CA ASN A 551 -62.19 -26.09 -12.47
C ASN A 551 -61.47 -26.60 -13.74
N ASN A 552 -60.91 -25.72 -14.56
CA ASN A 552 -60.16 -26.08 -15.78
C ASN A 552 -58.63 -26.14 -15.59
N ARG A 553 -58.15 -26.17 -14.34
CA ARG A 553 -56.72 -26.36 -14.03
C ARG A 553 -56.20 -27.71 -14.60
N GLY A 554 -55.10 -27.66 -15.34
CA GLY A 554 -54.53 -28.80 -16.07
C GLY A 554 -55.30 -29.16 -17.34
N ARG A 555 -56.20 -28.30 -17.80
CA ARG A 555 -57.07 -28.52 -18.97
C ARG A 555 -57.19 -27.31 -19.89
N LEU A 556 -56.56 -26.17 -19.57
CA LEU A 556 -56.58 -24.99 -20.43
C LEU A 556 -55.73 -25.23 -21.70
N PRO A 557 -56.20 -24.84 -22.90
CA PRO A 557 -55.40 -24.95 -24.13
C PRO A 557 -54.15 -24.07 -24.07
N MET A 558 -53.03 -24.59 -24.57
CA MET A 558 -51.80 -23.82 -24.82
C MET A 558 -52.10 -22.54 -25.63
N PRO A 559 -51.59 -21.35 -25.20
CA PRO A 559 -51.88 -20.07 -25.86
C PRO A 559 -51.14 -19.89 -27.19
N LEU A 560 -50.11 -20.70 -27.45
CA LEU A 560 -49.33 -20.74 -28.69
C LEU A 560 -48.89 -22.19 -28.94
N THR A 561 -49.02 -22.66 -30.19
CA THR A 561 -48.45 -23.94 -30.62
C THR A 561 -46.93 -23.82 -30.66
N GLY A 562 -46.24 -24.52 -29.75
CA GLY A 562 -44.80 -24.40 -29.57
C GLY A 562 -44.31 -25.15 -28.33
N GLN A 563 -43.00 -25.07 -28.06
CA GLN A 563 -42.36 -25.69 -26.90
C GLN A 563 -42.09 -24.66 -25.80
N ILE A 564 -42.18 -25.07 -24.53
CA ILE A 564 -41.75 -24.23 -23.41
C ILE A 564 -40.22 -24.17 -23.39
N VAL A 565 -39.65 -22.96 -23.39
CA VAL A 565 -38.19 -22.71 -23.40
C VAL A 565 -37.70 -21.94 -22.18
N SER A 566 -38.60 -21.54 -21.29
CA SER A 566 -38.27 -21.07 -19.94
C SER A 566 -39.47 -21.27 -19.03
N HIS A 567 -39.24 -21.94 -17.90
CA HIS A 567 -40.23 -22.33 -16.91
C HIS A 567 -40.50 -21.21 -15.88
N PHE A 568 -41.51 -21.39 -15.05
CA PHE A 568 -41.86 -20.46 -13.97
C PHE A 568 -40.91 -20.57 -12.75
N GLY A 569 -40.57 -19.44 -12.14
CA GLY A 569 -39.79 -19.38 -10.89
C GLY A 569 -38.31 -19.02 -11.10
N GLN A 570 -37.46 -19.41 -10.14
CA GLN A 570 -36.02 -19.10 -10.17
C GLN A 570 -35.26 -20.07 -11.08
N TYR A 571 -34.40 -19.54 -11.94
CA TYR A 571 -33.47 -20.30 -12.77
C TYR A 571 -32.06 -19.68 -12.76
N ASN A 572 -31.04 -20.52 -12.92
CA ASN A 572 -29.65 -20.08 -13.04
C ASN A 572 -29.33 -19.78 -14.51
N VAL A 573 -28.46 -18.79 -14.76
CA VAL A 573 -27.92 -18.54 -16.10
C VAL A 573 -26.78 -19.51 -16.38
N ALA A 574 -26.80 -20.18 -17.54
CA ALA A 574 -25.75 -21.10 -17.95
C ALA A 574 -24.37 -20.40 -17.94
N GLY A 575 -23.39 -21.02 -17.27
CA GLY A 575 -22.05 -20.45 -17.10
C GLY A 575 -21.91 -19.42 -15.95
N MET A 576 -22.96 -19.13 -15.17
CA MET A 576 -22.89 -18.14 -14.09
C MET A 576 -23.61 -18.60 -12.80
N SER A 577 -22.87 -19.25 -11.90
CA SER A 577 -23.36 -19.86 -10.66
C SER A 577 -24.03 -18.90 -9.67
N ASN A 578 -23.64 -17.62 -9.67
CA ASN A 578 -24.02 -16.65 -8.66
C ASN A 578 -25.16 -15.70 -9.05
N ILE A 579 -25.78 -15.86 -10.24
CA ILE A 579 -26.95 -15.06 -10.65
C ILE A 579 -28.17 -15.96 -10.86
N ARG A 580 -29.16 -15.80 -9.96
CA ARG A 580 -30.51 -16.36 -10.09
C ARG A 580 -31.41 -15.32 -10.72
N LEU A 581 -32.05 -15.66 -11.84
CA LEU A 581 -33.12 -14.86 -12.44
C LEU A 581 -34.47 -15.47 -12.09
N ASN A 582 -35.52 -14.66 -12.01
CA ASN A 582 -36.89 -15.12 -11.75
C ASN A 582 -37.78 -14.89 -12.95
N ASN A 583 -38.43 -15.95 -13.46
CA ASN A 583 -39.47 -15.84 -14.47
C ASN A 583 -40.86 -15.77 -13.81
N ASP A 584 -41.63 -14.74 -14.16
CA ASP A 584 -42.97 -14.46 -13.65
C ASP A 584 -44.09 -15.24 -14.39
N GLY A 585 -43.72 -16.12 -15.31
CA GLY A 585 -44.60 -16.94 -16.14
C GLY A 585 -43.79 -18.00 -16.87
N ILE A 586 -44.14 -18.28 -18.13
CA ILE A 586 -43.38 -19.14 -19.04
C ILE A 586 -43.09 -18.44 -20.36
N ASN A 587 -42.04 -18.89 -21.04
CA ASN A 587 -41.74 -18.50 -22.42
C ASN A 587 -42.01 -19.69 -23.35
N ILE A 588 -42.90 -19.52 -24.33
CA ILE A 588 -43.28 -20.53 -25.32
C ILE A 588 -42.71 -20.13 -26.68
N LYS A 589 -41.88 -20.98 -27.28
CA LYS A 589 -41.29 -20.79 -28.61
C LYS A 589 -42.14 -21.50 -29.67
N GLY A 590 -42.81 -20.72 -30.51
CA GLY A 590 -43.48 -21.16 -31.73
C GLY A 590 -42.86 -20.54 -32.98
N ALA A 591 -43.53 -20.66 -34.13
CA ALA A 591 -43.13 -19.98 -35.36
C ALA A 591 -43.38 -18.46 -35.27
N PRO A 592 -42.47 -17.58 -35.73
CA PRO A 592 -42.72 -16.14 -35.81
C PRO A 592 -44.01 -15.81 -36.58
N GLY A 593 -44.83 -14.91 -36.05
CA GLY A 593 -46.12 -14.56 -36.66
C GLY A 593 -47.26 -15.58 -36.46
N ALA A 594 -47.02 -16.73 -35.81
CA ALA A 594 -48.08 -17.68 -35.46
C ALA A 594 -49.15 -17.06 -34.55
N ALA A 595 -50.39 -17.52 -34.70
CA ALA A 595 -51.55 -17.02 -33.98
C ALA A 595 -51.48 -17.34 -32.48
N VAL A 596 -51.60 -16.32 -31.64
CA VAL A 596 -51.71 -16.44 -30.19
C VAL A 596 -53.18 -16.43 -29.80
N ARG A 597 -53.58 -17.34 -28.91
CA ARG A 597 -54.98 -17.62 -28.53
C ARG A 597 -55.20 -17.36 -27.04
N SER A 598 -56.41 -16.94 -26.69
CA SER A 598 -56.82 -16.84 -25.27
C SER A 598 -56.98 -18.23 -24.65
N VAL A 599 -56.40 -18.45 -23.47
CA VAL A 599 -56.50 -19.75 -22.76
C VAL A 599 -57.90 -20.02 -22.21
N PHE A 600 -58.73 -18.99 -22.02
CA PHE A 600 -60.09 -19.10 -21.50
C PHE A 600 -60.98 -17.93 -21.94
N MET A 601 -62.30 -18.07 -21.79
CA MET A 601 -63.25 -16.97 -22.02
C MET A 601 -63.08 -15.86 -20.98
N GLY A 602 -63.20 -14.59 -21.38
CA GLY A 602 -62.96 -13.47 -20.47
C GLY A 602 -63.09 -12.09 -21.12
N GLU A 603 -62.68 -11.04 -20.42
CA GLU A 603 -62.66 -9.66 -20.92
C GLU A 603 -61.24 -9.08 -20.96
N VAL A 604 -60.90 -8.40 -22.05
CA VAL A 604 -59.59 -7.76 -22.23
C VAL A 604 -59.47 -6.52 -21.32
N SER A 605 -58.96 -6.73 -20.11
CA SER A 605 -58.75 -5.70 -19.09
C SER A 605 -57.73 -4.63 -19.49
N GLY A 606 -56.80 -4.93 -20.40
CA GLY A 606 -55.85 -3.97 -20.94
C GLY A 606 -55.10 -4.46 -22.17
N VAL A 607 -54.80 -3.50 -23.05
CA VAL A 607 -53.87 -3.64 -24.19
C VAL A 607 -52.92 -2.45 -24.12
N PHE A 608 -51.61 -2.70 -24.10
CA PHE A 608 -50.58 -1.67 -23.95
C PHE A 608 -49.23 -2.13 -24.49
N MET A 609 -48.32 -1.19 -24.73
CA MET A 609 -46.95 -1.48 -25.16
C MET A 609 -45.99 -1.28 -23.98
N ALA A 610 -45.15 -2.26 -23.69
CA ALA A 610 -44.16 -2.23 -22.61
C ALA A 610 -42.81 -2.72 -23.14
N GLY A 611 -41.75 -1.91 -22.97
CA GLY A 611 -40.40 -2.25 -23.48
C GLY A 611 -40.31 -2.44 -25.00
N GLY A 612 -41.24 -1.86 -25.78
CA GLY A 612 -41.34 -2.08 -27.23
C GLY A 612 -42.12 -3.33 -27.64
N MET A 613 -42.59 -4.13 -26.68
CA MET A 613 -43.41 -5.32 -26.90
C MET A 613 -44.90 -5.01 -26.66
N SER A 614 -45.79 -5.55 -27.48
CA SER A 614 -47.23 -5.49 -27.22
C SER A 614 -47.64 -6.50 -26.15
N VAL A 615 -48.50 -6.08 -25.23
CA VAL A 615 -49.03 -6.86 -24.11
C VAL A 615 -50.55 -6.79 -24.07
N VAL A 616 -51.20 -7.95 -23.96
CA VAL A 616 -52.65 -8.10 -23.76
C VAL A 616 -52.87 -8.76 -22.39
N MET A 617 -53.85 -8.28 -21.62
CA MET A 617 -54.26 -8.84 -20.33
C MET A 617 -55.75 -9.14 -20.34
N ILE A 618 -56.11 -10.39 -20.05
CA ILE A 618 -57.49 -10.91 -20.13
C ILE A 618 -57.91 -11.38 -18.73
N ARG A 619 -59.06 -10.91 -18.27
CA ARG A 619 -59.64 -11.20 -16.96
C ARG A 619 -60.67 -12.33 -17.08
N HIS A 620 -60.58 -13.29 -16.17
CA HIS A 620 -61.44 -14.45 -16.03
C HIS A 620 -61.95 -14.51 -14.57
N GLY A 621 -62.81 -13.56 -14.20
CA GLY A 621 -63.14 -13.30 -12.80
C GLY A 621 -61.90 -12.83 -12.02
N ILE A 622 -61.55 -13.52 -10.92
CA ILE A 622 -60.35 -13.20 -10.12
C ILE A 622 -59.02 -13.59 -10.79
N TYR A 623 -59.05 -14.38 -11.86
CA TYR A 623 -57.86 -14.80 -12.60
C TYR A 623 -57.53 -13.81 -13.74
N ILE A 624 -56.25 -13.60 -14.01
CA ILE A 624 -55.78 -12.76 -15.11
C ILE A 624 -54.70 -13.52 -15.89
N SER A 625 -54.93 -13.70 -17.20
CA SER A 625 -53.92 -14.19 -18.13
C SER A 625 -53.25 -13.03 -18.87
N VAL A 626 -51.93 -13.12 -19.08
CA VAL A 626 -51.11 -12.06 -19.68
C VAL A 626 -50.31 -12.64 -20.84
N TYR A 627 -50.37 -11.98 -21.99
CA TYR A 627 -49.74 -12.39 -23.25
C TYR A 627 -48.83 -11.25 -23.70
N ALA A 628 -47.51 -11.47 -23.67
CA ALA A 628 -46.49 -10.46 -23.94
C ALA A 628 -45.51 -10.91 -25.03
N ASN A 629 -44.87 -9.93 -25.68
CA ASN A 629 -44.13 -10.09 -26.94
C ASN A 629 -45.01 -10.52 -28.13
N LEU A 630 -46.21 -9.92 -28.21
CA LEU A 630 -47.05 -10.01 -29.40
C LEU A 630 -46.49 -9.10 -30.52
N GLY A 631 -46.49 -9.61 -31.75
CA GLY A 631 -46.09 -8.88 -32.96
C GLY A 631 -47.23 -8.06 -33.57
N SER A 632 -48.47 -8.55 -33.45
CA SER A 632 -49.69 -7.77 -33.67
C SER A 632 -50.75 -8.13 -32.62
N VAL A 633 -51.72 -7.24 -32.42
CA VAL A 633 -52.85 -7.44 -31.50
C VAL A 633 -54.14 -7.26 -32.27
N GLY A 634 -55.03 -8.25 -32.20
CA GLY A 634 -56.33 -8.26 -32.87
C GLY A 634 -57.52 -7.96 -31.94
N VAL A 635 -57.27 -7.54 -30.70
CA VAL A 635 -58.31 -7.26 -29.69
C VAL A 635 -58.11 -5.91 -29.00
N SER A 636 -59.22 -5.32 -28.53
CA SER A 636 -59.24 -4.01 -27.84
C SER A 636 -59.62 -4.14 -26.37
N LYS A 637 -59.25 -3.15 -25.54
CA LYS A 637 -59.65 -3.10 -24.13
C LYS A 637 -61.18 -3.05 -23.98
N GLY A 638 -61.74 -3.86 -23.09
CA GLY A 638 -63.17 -4.03 -22.86
C GLY A 638 -63.84 -5.05 -23.81
N GLN A 639 -63.09 -5.63 -24.74
CA GLN A 639 -63.61 -6.69 -25.62
C GLN A 639 -63.74 -8.01 -24.86
N LYS A 640 -64.89 -8.66 -25.00
CA LYS A 640 -65.07 -10.05 -24.55
C LYS A 640 -64.47 -11.01 -25.58
N VAL A 641 -63.83 -12.08 -25.09
CA VAL A 641 -63.17 -13.10 -25.90
C VAL A 641 -63.55 -14.50 -25.42
N GLY A 642 -63.57 -15.47 -26.33
CA GLY A 642 -63.78 -16.89 -26.05
C GLY A 642 -62.49 -17.68 -25.82
N THR A 643 -62.62 -18.85 -25.20
CA THR A 643 -61.54 -19.85 -25.11
C THR A 643 -61.05 -20.24 -26.51
N GLY A 644 -59.74 -20.23 -26.74
CA GLY A 644 -59.13 -20.59 -28.03
C GLY A 644 -59.22 -19.51 -29.13
N GLN A 645 -59.90 -18.38 -28.88
CA GLN A 645 -60.00 -17.26 -29.81
C GLN A 645 -58.62 -16.62 -30.04
N THR A 646 -58.27 -16.34 -31.29
CA THR A 646 -57.06 -15.59 -31.65
C THR A 646 -57.13 -14.15 -31.13
N ILE A 647 -56.10 -13.72 -30.40
CA ILE A 647 -55.98 -12.37 -29.82
C ILE A 647 -54.87 -11.52 -30.45
N GLY A 648 -54.00 -12.14 -31.26
CA GLY A 648 -52.86 -11.50 -31.92
C GLY A 648 -51.92 -12.53 -32.54
N THR A 649 -50.73 -12.10 -32.92
CA THR A 649 -49.64 -12.99 -33.38
C THR A 649 -48.40 -12.84 -32.51
N VAL A 650 -47.54 -13.87 -32.46
CA VAL A 650 -46.26 -13.80 -31.74
C VAL A 650 -45.24 -12.93 -32.50
N GLY A 651 -44.40 -12.20 -31.76
CA GLY A 651 -43.39 -11.31 -32.33
C GLY A 651 -42.33 -12.01 -33.20
N LYS A 652 -41.47 -11.20 -33.85
CA LYS A 652 -40.43 -11.68 -34.79
C LYS A 652 -39.47 -12.73 -34.22
N THR A 653 -39.33 -12.82 -32.90
CA THR A 653 -38.49 -13.82 -32.21
C THR A 653 -39.17 -15.19 -32.05
N GLY A 654 -40.46 -15.32 -32.34
CA GLY A 654 -41.24 -16.57 -32.15
C GLY A 654 -41.53 -16.92 -30.69
N ILE A 655 -41.11 -16.10 -29.73
CA ILE A 655 -41.29 -16.37 -28.29
C ILE A 655 -42.46 -15.57 -27.74
N LEU A 656 -43.52 -16.24 -27.29
CA LEU A 656 -44.58 -15.66 -26.47
C LEU A 656 -44.17 -15.76 -25.00
N GLN A 657 -44.21 -14.67 -24.24
CA GLN A 657 -44.22 -14.75 -22.78
C GLN A 657 -45.66 -14.80 -22.29
N PHE A 658 -46.00 -15.86 -21.54
CA PHE A 658 -47.32 -16.09 -20.97
C PHE A 658 -47.25 -16.10 -19.45
N GLN A 659 -48.09 -15.31 -18.78
CA GLN A 659 -48.18 -15.31 -17.31
C GLN A 659 -49.62 -15.56 -16.87
N LEU A 660 -49.80 -16.29 -15.77
CA LEU A 660 -51.08 -16.48 -15.11
C LEU A 660 -51.03 -15.89 -13.71
N ARG A 661 -52.10 -15.20 -13.30
CA ARG A 661 -52.24 -14.58 -11.99
C ARG A 661 -53.61 -14.87 -11.39
N LYS A 662 -53.67 -14.93 -10.07
CA LYS A 662 -54.90 -14.87 -9.27
C LYS A 662 -54.79 -13.62 -8.41
N GLU A 663 -55.66 -12.63 -8.65
CA GLU A 663 -55.56 -11.30 -8.05
C GLU A 663 -54.15 -10.68 -8.21
N THR A 664 -53.39 -10.58 -7.13
CA THR A 664 -52.00 -10.08 -7.09
C THR A 664 -50.96 -11.20 -7.17
N ALA A 665 -51.33 -12.45 -6.89
CA ALA A 665 -50.43 -13.60 -6.84
C ALA A 665 -50.12 -14.12 -8.25
N LYS A 666 -48.83 -14.35 -8.54
CA LYS A 666 -48.36 -14.98 -9.78
C LYS A 666 -48.43 -16.50 -9.61
N LEU A 667 -48.98 -17.21 -10.59
CA LEU A 667 -49.13 -18.67 -10.57
C LEU A 667 -48.22 -19.30 -11.62
N ASN A 668 -47.69 -20.49 -11.34
CA ASN A 668 -47.04 -21.31 -12.36
C ASN A 668 -48.08 -21.68 -13.45
N PRO A 669 -47.95 -21.20 -14.71
CA PRO A 669 -48.93 -21.50 -15.76
C PRO A 669 -48.91 -22.96 -16.21
N GLU A 670 -47.80 -23.66 -16.04
CA GLU A 670 -47.60 -25.06 -16.49
C GLU A 670 -48.54 -26.03 -15.77
N GLN A 671 -48.93 -25.71 -14.54
CA GLN A 671 -49.92 -26.47 -13.76
C GLN A 671 -51.38 -26.19 -14.16
N TRP A 672 -51.61 -25.41 -15.22
CA TRP A 672 -52.94 -25.00 -15.67
C TRP A 672 -53.21 -25.37 -17.14
N LEU A 673 -52.16 -25.40 -17.96
CA LEU A 673 -52.21 -25.73 -19.38
C LEU A 673 -52.28 -27.26 -19.61
N ARG A 674 -52.54 -27.66 -20.86
CA ARG A 674 -52.59 -29.04 -21.36
C ARG A 674 -51.74 -29.19 -22.62
#